data_AF-A0AAU7C9M1-F1
#
_entry.id   AF-A0AAU7C9M1-F1
#
_cell.length_a   1.000
_cell.length_b   1.000
_cell.length_c   1.000
_cell.angle_alpha   90.00
_cell.angle_beta   90.00
_cell.angle_gamma   90.00
#
_symmetry.space_group_name_H-M   'P 1'
#
loop_
_entity.id
_entity.type
_entity.pdbx_description
1 polymer ?
#
loop_
_entity_poly.entity_id
_entity_poly.type
_entity_poly.pdbx_seq_one_letter_code
_entity_poly.pdbx_strand_id
1 'polypeptide(L)'
;MRHSRPPSKTGPRIQGFPRLIVLAVAWAFSPTLGPVALAVEPVAGPPASLVLHLTDGGFVAGKFHETDRPGILRWQGNAFTSPFDFDIKSIDAMQAPVPAQLATPEGVFRFALSGGDVVFGTLIKLDENEAELDLPRVGRIRLQRPHLLRLERWQGRSDLVYLGPTGLAGWTPSPSPAGAPKAWREESGELITDQDGASIVSDVPLPARAIIEFELSWKSQPDFVLTLGEADNQKIDEKKNENPFRFEIWDQELVVQRETANEADVASLGKLAAGPGRVHLRVYFDDERGRLVVDSADGKPLAELNVAASTPHTLAGFQLLNKKGDLRLERLEISRWNGELLREPLPDGPNLRRTNGSNVAAKGIRFDAEAKSFVVSEGDNELRIPLDETARLAFSPLTDIPARSVHILLQDGSRLSGDLTGVEKDAVVVKLPGAEEPVRLPIDQLRSLIVSRAQDAPAAKPELTPRLEMEGVRLTGRLLAGKNEPGAPGLTWQPNGSATASALADKASGRILYKEPTPPAPKTTMIRSGNQIQVFNANGGRIQVAPRPAPPQGVLQGFIMAFAGAPPAPQAAASPAGAGASTGKASGRRALYLRTGDIIPAEVTMIDEKGVTIRTSHSKDVFVPHDKIKAVELSEEPVVPVRLNKAKRERLLTLPRVQKGSPPTHLVRSKNGDYLRGRVVAMDEKALQVEVRLEVKTLPRERVARIIWLQAEDLETGKAAPQQEPAADEEWLVQAVRKDGVRLTYAPERLEGDTLIGTSRVIGECRVRLDEIDQLLIGAAIEKEAAQLTFQRWLLTDAPEPKITEDEGEGSAGGGASGLSSPLVGKPAPDFSLEQLGGKTFRLAEAKGKVVVLDFWATWCGPCLQAMPQVEKVTGEFRDQGVLLVAVNLQESPKEISAMLERHKLNLTVALDKDGAVAEKYKANAIPQTVVIDREGNVTRLFVGGGSRLGDQLREAIQTTLDGPDAKVPASGGADPKAPAK
;
A
#
# COMPACT_ATOMS: atom_id res chain seq x y z
N MET A 1 -28.44 -0.68 -65.58
CA MET A 1 -28.17 0.57 -66.29
C MET A 1 -26.66 0.80 -66.31
N ARG A 2 -26.08 0.87 -67.53
CA ARG A 2 -24.82 1.48 -68.01
C ARG A 2 -23.61 1.57 -67.03
N HIS A 3 -22.56 0.76 -67.27
CA HIS A 3 -21.27 1.09 -67.94
C HIS A 3 -20.22 1.65 -66.93
N SER A 4 -18.95 1.25 -66.83
CA SER A 4 -17.99 0.73 -67.82
C SER A 4 -16.79 0.00 -67.16
N ARG A 5 -16.00 -0.68 -67.99
CA ARG A 5 -14.96 -1.70 -67.75
C ARG A 5 -13.50 -1.15 -67.65
N PRO A 6 -12.47 -2.02 -67.40
CA PRO A 6 -11.08 -1.78 -66.91
C PRO A 6 -10.00 -1.72 -68.03
N PRO A 7 -8.67 -1.96 -67.81
CA PRO A 7 -8.08 -3.33 -67.88
C PRO A 7 -6.77 -3.58 -67.04
N SER A 8 -6.55 -4.79 -66.46
CA SER A 8 -5.73 -5.96 -66.92
C SER A 8 -4.22 -5.88 -66.57
N LYS A 9 -3.39 -6.90 -66.32
CA LYS A 9 -3.28 -8.38 -66.54
C LYS A 9 -1.89 -8.75 -65.91
N THR A 10 -1.54 -9.92 -65.36
CA THR A 10 -1.49 -11.31 -65.86
C THR A 10 -1.08 -12.26 -64.72
N GLY A 11 -1.61 -13.50 -64.69
CA GLY A 11 -1.16 -14.62 -63.82
C GLY A 11 0.08 -15.36 -64.39
N PRO A 12 0.30 -16.69 -64.16
CA PRO A 12 -0.62 -17.71 -63.59
C PRO A 12 0.03 -18.67 -62.51
N ARG A 13 -0.77 -19.32 -61.64
CA ARG A 13 -1.10 -20.79 -61.53
C ARG A 13 0.01 -21.77 -61.07
N ILE A 14 -0.19 -22.88 -60.33
CA ILE A 14 -1.26 -23.55 -59.52
C ILE A 14 -0.65 -24.92 -59.05
N GLN A 15 -1.15 -25.49 -57.93
CA GLN A 15 -1.14 -26.93 -57.48
C GLN A 15 0.21 -27.56 -57.06
N GLY A 16 0.32 -28.47 -56.09
CA GLY A 16 -0.63 -29.26 -55.29
C GLY A 16 0.11 -30.46 -54.66
N PHE A 17 -0.29 -30.84 -53.43
CA PHE A 17 0.06 -32.01 -52.57
C PHE A 17 0.51 -33.34 -53.25
N PRO A 18 1.23 -34.29 -52.57
CA PRO A 18 0.71 -35.01 -51.37
C PRO A 18 1.70 -35.51 -50.29
N ARG A 19 1.08 -36.01 -49.20
CA ARG A 19 1.60 -36.73 -48.02
C ARG A 19 2.43 -37.97 -48.35
N LEU A 20 3.42 -38.29 -47.48
CA LEU A 20 3.79 -39.68 -47.17
C LEU A 20 4.08 -39.86 -45.67
N ILE A 21 3.51 -40.91 -45.12
CA ILE A 21 3.73 -41.46 -43.78
C ILE A 21 4.79 -42.55 -43.91
N VAL A 22 5.83 -42.55 -43.07
CA VAL A 22 6.56 -43.77 -42.67
C VAL A 22 6.88 -43.66 -41.18
N LEU A 23 6.44 -44.68 -40.44
CA LEU A 23 6.73 -44.96 -39.03
C LEU A 23 7.91 -45.94 -38.98
N ALA A 24 8.90 -45.70 -38.11
CA ALA A 24 9.75 -46.76 -37.55
C ALA A 24 10.32 -46.31 -36.18
N VAL A 25 10.21 -47.23 -35.23
CA VAL A 25 10.41 -47.12 -33.78
C VAL A 25 11.77 -47.72 -33.41
N ALA A 26 12.53 -47.13 -32.46
CA ALA A 26 13.26 -47.87 -31.40
C ALA A 26 14.04 -46.94 -30.42
N TRP A 27 13.42 -46.68 -29.27
CA TRP A 27 13.90 -46.85 -27.88
C TRP A 27 15.20 -46.22 -27.33
N ALA A 28 14.97 -45.43 -26.26
CA ALA A 28 15.72 -45.32 -24.98
C ALA A 28 16.98 -44.43 -24.94
N PHE A 29 16.88 -43.24 -24.32
CA PHE A 29 17.15 -43.02 -22.90
C PHE A 29 16.85 -41.55 -22.51
N SER A 30 16.02 -41.36 -21.47
CA SER A 30 15.94 -40.18 -20.58
C SER A 30 16.06 -40.75 -19.16
N PRO A 31 16.68 -40.06 -18.18
CA PRO A 31 16.24 -38.75 -17.65
C PRO A 31 17.43 -37.77 -17.46
N THR A 32 17.29 -36.45 -17.36
CA THR A 32 16.58 -35.72 -16.30
C THR A 32 15.99 -34.40 -16.81
N LEU A 33 14.69 -34.25 -16.61
CA LEU A 33 13.94 -33.00 -16.69
C LEU A 33 14.46 -32.02 -15.63
N GLY A 34 15.10 -30.93 -16.06
CA GLY A 34 15.13 -29.71 -15.26
C GLY A 34 13.75 -29.05 -15.27
N PRO A 35 13.39 -28.25 -14.25
CA PRO A 35 12.12 -27.56 -14.24
C PRO A 35 12.09 -26.57 -15.41
N VAL A 36 11.17 -26.81 -16.35
CA VAL A 36 10.79 -25.80 -17.33
C VAL A 36 10.09 -24.70 -16.54
N ALA A 37 10.84 -23.65 -16.20
CA ALA A 37 10.27 -22.40 -15.76
C ALA A 37 9.33 -21.95 -16.87
N LEU A 38 8.03 -21.96 -16.57
CA LEU A 38 7.05 -21.24 -17.37
C LEU A 38 7.55 -19.81 -17.46
N ALA A 39 8.07 -19.43 -18.62
CA ALA A 39 8.39 -18.06 -18.96
C ALA A 39 7.06 -17.30 -18.91
N VAL A 40 6.78 -16.70 -17.76
CA VAL A 40 5.82 -15.61 -17.65
C VAL A 40 6.44 -14.50 -18.49
N GLU A 41 5.87 -14.24 -19.66
CA GLU A 41 6.17 -13.03 -20.41
C GLU A 41 6.07 -11.85 -19.42
N PRO A 42 7.10 -10.99 -19.32
CA PRO A 42 6.99 -9.82 -18.47
C PRO A 42 5.81 -9.01 -19.00
N VAL A 43 4.77 -8.89 -18.16
CA VAL A 43 3.69 -7.94 -18.38
C VAL A 43 4.36 -6.60 -18.62
N ALA A 44 4.25 -6.09 -19.84
CA ALA A 44 4.73 -4.76 -20.19
C ALA A 44 3.98 -3.75 -19.32
N GLY A 45 4.57 -3.41 -18.18
CA GLY A 45 4.20 -2.22 -17.41
C GLY A 45 4.51 -0.99 -18.26
N PRO A 46 3.85 0.16 -17.99
CA PRO A 46 4.11 1.39 -18.72
C PRO A 46 5.61 1.71 -18.71
N PRO A 47 6.18 2.34 -19.76
CA PRO A 47 7.59 2.68 -19.75
C PRO A 47 7.83 3.55 -18.53
N ALA A 48 8.61 3.03 -17.59
CA ALA A 48 8.87 3.73 -16.36
C ALA A 48 9.67 4.98 -16.73
N SER A 49 9.02 6.14 -16.64
CA SER A 49 9.63 7.42 -16.98
C SER A 49 10.70 7.78 -15.97
N LEU A 50 11.70 8.57 -16.38
CA LEU A 50 12.65 9.16 -15.46
C LEU A 50 11.89 10.00 -14.40
N VAL A 51 12.42 10.06 -13.20
CA VAL A 51 11.85 10.86 -12.10
C VAL A 51 12.86 11.91 -11.67
N LEU A 52 12.47 13.18 -11.71
CA LEU A 52 13.24 14.28 -11.17
C LEU A 52 12.83 14.52 -9.71
N HIS A 53 13.78 14.53 -8.80
CA HIS A 53 13.64 14.80 -7.37
C HIS A 53 14.18 16.19 -7.03
N LEU A 54 13.45 16.92 -6.19
CA LEU A 54 13.75 18.29 -5.79
C LEU A 54 14.23 18.37 -4.34
N THR A 55 14.94 19.44 -4.00
CA THR A 55 15.50 19.71 -2.65
C THR A 55 14.45 19.73 -1.55
N ASP A 56 13.21 20.09 -1.87
CA ASP A 56 12.09 20.20 -0.93
C ASP A 56 11.31 18.89 -0.76
N GLY A 57 11.83 17.79 -1.29
CA GLY A 57 11.21 16.46 -1.25
C GLY A 57 10.14 16.25 -2.33
N GLY A 58 9.93 17.24 -3.21
CA GLY A 58 9.11 17.09 -4.40
C GLY A 58 9.71 16.13 -5.42
N PHE A 59 8.86 15.56 -6.28
CA PHE A 59 9.27 14.77 -7.43
C PHE A 59 8.31 14.94 -8.60
N VAL A 60 8.82 14.78 -9.83
CA VAL A 60 8.03 14.82 -11.06
C VAL A 60 8.56 13.82 -12.08
N ALA A 61 7.72 12.85 -12.43
CA ALA A 61 7.96 11.91 -13.51
C ALA A 61 7.88 12.61 -14.87
N GLY A 62 8.83 12.32 -15.75
CA GLY A 62 8.95 13.02 -17.03
C GLY A 62 10.20 12.65 -17.82
N LYS A 63 10.67 13.60 -18.61
CA LYS A 63 11.87 13.49 -19.44
C LYS A 63 12.60 14.81 -19.54
N PHE A 64 13.89 14.73 -19.85
CA PHE A 64 14.71 15.87 -20.24
C PHE A 64 14.12 16.59 -21.46
N HIS A 65 14.38 17.89 -21.53
CA HIS A 65 14.12 18.72 -22.70
C HIS A 65 15.34 19.62 -22.95
N GLU A 66 15.59 19.94 -24.21
CA GLU A 66 16.76 20.70 -24.65
C GLU A 66 16.88 22.07 -23.96
N THR A 67 18.09 22.38 -23.47
CA THR A 67 18.47 23.72 -22.99
C THR A 67 19.99 23.92 -23.06
N ASP A 68 20.39 25.11 -23.49
CA ASP A 68 21.76 25.61 -23.59
C ASP A 68 22.16 26.53 -22.43
N ARG A 69 21.26 26.75 -21.45
CA ARG A 69 21.50 27.64 -20.32
C ARG A 69 22.26 26.91 -19.21
N PRO A 70 23.49 27.32 -18.87
CA PRO A 70 24.25 26.70 -17.79
C PRO A 70 23.51 26.79 -16.46
N GLY A 71 23.53 25.70 -15.68
CA GLY A 71 22.89 25.63 -14.36
C GLY A 71 21.36 25.55 -14.39
N ILE A 72 20.72 25.46 -15.56
CA ILE A 72 19.28 25.22 -15.69
C ILE A 72 19.05 23.83 -16.29
N LEU A 73 18.16 23.06 -15.68
CA LEU A 73 17.68 21.79 -16.22
C LEU A 73 16.23 21.95 -16.65
N ARG A 74 15.97 21.76 -17.94
CA ARG A 74 14.63 21.83 -18.52
C ARG A 74 13.98 20.45 -18.52
N TRP A 75 12.79 20.36 -17.93
CA TRP A 75 12.10 19.08 -17.67
C TRP A 75 10.66 19.08 -18.15
N GLN A 76 10.30 18.14 -19.02
CA GLN A 76 8.91 17.91 -19.43
C GLN A 76 8.27 16.88 -18.50
N GLY A 77 7.40 17.33 -17.60
CA GLY A 77 6.60 16.44 -16.76
C GLY A 77 5.43 15.80 -17.54
N ASN A 78 5.10 14.54 -17.21
CA ASN A 78 4.06 13.80 -17.93
C ASN A 78 2.64 14.37 -17.73
N ALA A 79 2.39 15.01 -16.58
CA ALA A 79 1.08 15.59 -16.24
C ALA A 79 0.91 17.06 -16.68
N PHE A 80 1.83 17.59 -17.50
CA PHE A 80 1.95 19.02 -17.81
C PHE A 80 2.08 19.26 -19.31
N THR A 81 1.59 20.40 -19.80
CA THR A 81 1.58 20.72 -21.24
C THR A 81 2.87 21.34 -21.76
N SER A 82 3.72 21.85 -20.85
CA SER A 82 4.97 22.55 -21.19
C SER A 82 6.08 22.24 -20.18
N PRO A 83 7.36 22.39 -20.55
CA PRO A 83 8.45 22.04 -19.67
C PRO A 83 8.71 23.09 -18.58
N PHE A 84 9.24 22.62 -17.46
CA PHE A 84 9.73 23.42 -16.35
C PHE A 84 11.21 23.75 -16.50
N ASP A 85 11.61 24.95 -16.07
CA ASP A 85 13.00 25.40 -16.03
C ASP A 85 13.48 25.44 -14.58
N PHE A 86 14.06 24.33 -14.10
CA PHE A 86 14.57 24.23 -12.73
C PHE A 86 16.01 24.72 -12.62
N ASP A 87 16.31 25.54 -11.61
CA ASP A 87 17.69 25.82 -11.22
C ASP A 87 18.33 24.53 -10.69
N ILE A 88 19.54 24.17 -11.12
CA ILE A 88 20.22 22.94 -10.72
C ILE A 88 20.36 22.83 -9.19
N LYS A 89 20.45 23.96 -8.47
CA LYS A 89 20.51 23.99 -7.00
C LYS A 89 19.21 23.56 -6.34
N SER A 90 18.08 23.64 -7.05
CA SER A 90 16.77 23.17 -6.59
C SER A 90 16.55 21.67 -6.82
N ILE A 91 17.46 21.02 -7.54
CA ILE A 91 17.39 19.60 -7.90
C ILE A 91 18.21 18.80 -6.89
N ASP A 92 17.69 17.63 -6.55
CA ASP A 92 18.35 16.64 -5.71
C ASP A 92 18.96 15.53 -6.57
N ALA A 93 18.10 14.90 -7.37
CA ALA A 93 18.50 13.81 -8.24
C ALA A 93 17.57 13.70 -9.44
N MET A 94 18.06 13.07 -10.50
CA MET A 94 17.26 12.43 -11.52
C MET A 94 17.52 10.92 -11.42
N GLN A 95 16.47 10.13 -11.38
CA GLN A 95 16.55 8.68 -11.27
C GLN A 95 15.78 8.01 -12.40
N ALA A 96 16.45 7.06 -13.06
CA ALA A 96 15.81 6.13 -13.95
C ALA A 96 15.15 5.00 -13.14
N PRO A 97 14.14 4.33 -13.71
CA PRO A 97 13.60 3.11 -13.12
C PRO A 97 14.70 2.07 -12.92
N VAL A 98 14.63 1.33 -11.82
CA VAL A 98 15.58 0.25 -11.54
C VAL A 98 15.43 -0.83 -12.62
N PRO A 99 16.49 -1.12 -13.41
CA PRO A 99 16.42 -2.16 -14.42
C PRO A 99 16.35 -3.55 -13.77
N ALA A 100 15.65 -4.49 -14.40
CA ALA A 100 15.57 -5.86 -13.93
C ALA A 100 16.93 -6.58 -13.98
N GLN A 101 17.80 -6.20 -14.92
CA GLN A 101 19.16 -6.70 -15.05
C GLN A 101 20.10 -5.54 -15.42
N LEU A 102 21.26 -5.48 -14.76
CA LEU A 102 22.28 -4.47 -15.06
C LEU A 102 22.97 -4.78 -16.39
N ALA A 103 23.28 -3.73 -17.17
CA ALA A 103 24.07 -3.90 -18.37
C ALA A 103 25.50 -4.31 -17.97
N THR A 104 26.08 -5.27 -18.68
CA THR A 104 27.47 -5.65 -18.45
C THR A 104 28.38 -4.59 -19.07
N PRO A 105 29.36 -4.04 -18.33
CA PRO A 105 30.30 -3.09 -18.92
C PRO A 105 31.10 -3.69 -20.06
N GLU A 106 31.36 -2.90 -21.09
CA GLU A 106 32.05 -3.34 -22.31
C GLU A 106 33.47 -2.75 -22.37
N GLY A 107 34.38 -3.44 -23.05
CA GLY A 107 35.77 -3.01 -23.21
C GLY A 107 36.77 -3.85 -22.43
N VAL A 108 38.06 -3.61 -22.71
CA VAL A 108 39.17 -4.41 -22.18
C VAL A 108 39.56 -3.96 -20.77
N PHE A 109 39.44 -2.66 -20.51
CA PHE A 109 39.94 -2.00 -19.31
C PHE A 109 38.83 -1.34 -18.51
N ARG A 110 38.98 -1.42 -17.19
CA ARG A 110 38.41 -0.49 -16.23
C ARG A 110 39.41 0.63 -16.01
N PHE A 111 38.97 1.88 -16.09
CA PHE A 111 39.76 3.06 -15.78
C PHE A 111 39.23 3.70 -14.50
N ALA A 112 40.11 3.91 -13.52
CA ALA A 112 39.82 4.78 -12.39
C ALA A 112 40.41 6.16 -12.69
N LEU A 113 39.56 7.18 -12.66
CA LEU A 113 39.94 8.55 -12.89
C LEU A 113 40.06 9.30 -11.56
N SER A 114 40.61 10.51 -11.62
CA SER A 114 40.68 11.40 -10.46
C SER A 114 39.30 11.58 -9.83
N GLY A 115 39.24 11.61 -8.49
CA GLY A 115 38.04 11.91 -7.71
C GLY A 115 36.97 10.82 -7.70
N GLY A 116 37.36 9.57 -7.98
CA GLY A 116 36.54 8.39 -7.74
C GLY A 116 35.69 7.92 -8.92
N ASP A 117 35.79 8.58 -10.07
CA ASP A 117 35.11 8.16 -11.29
C ASP A 117 35.69 6.86 -11.82
N VAL A 118 34.82 5.99 -12.36
CA VAL A 118 35.17 4.68 -12.89
C VAL A 118 34.46 4.49 -14.22
N VAL A 119 35.20 4.17 -15.28
CA VAL A 119 34.64 3.91 -16.61
C VAL A 119 35.22 2.65 -17.23
N PHE A 120 34.52 2.08 -18.21
CA PHE A 120 34.94 0.87 -18.92
C PHE A 120 35.12 1.16 -20.40
N GLY A 121 36.18 0.60 -21.00
CA GLY A 121 36.45 0.78 -22.41
C GLY A 121 37.80 0.26 -22.87
N THR A 122 38.33 0.86 -23.91
CA THR A 122 39.61 0.50 -24.52
C THR A 122 40.56 1.68 -24.46
N LEU A 123 41.84 1.41 -24.14
CA LEU A 123 42.90 2.42 -24.19
C LEU A 123 43.32 2.61 -25.65
N ILE A 124 43.22 3.84 -26.15
CA ILE A 124 43.64 4.20 -27.51
C ILE A 124 45.04 4.80 -27.50
N LYS A 125 45.30 5.73 -26.58
CA LYS A 125 46.58 6.42 -26.44
C LYS A 125 46.89 6.68 -24.97
N LEU A 126 48.17 6.61 -24.62
CA LEU A 126 48.70 7.06 -23.34
C LEU A 126 50.12 7.57 -23.54
N ASP A 127 50.38 8.79 -23.12
CA ASP A 127 51.72 9.37 -23.02
C ASP A 127 51.86 10.19 -21.73
N GLU A 128 52.92 10.98 -21.60
CA GLU A 128 53.18 11.79 -20.40
C GLU A 128 52.16 12.91 -20.18
N ASN A 129 51.48 13.36 -21.23
CA ASN A 129 50.59 14.52 -21.23
C ASN A 129 49.10 14.13 -21.27
N GLU A 130 48.75 13.10 -22.04
CA GLU A 130 47.34 12.74 -22.28
C GLU A 130 47.07 11.23 -22.31
N ALA A 131 45.79 10.89 -22.10
CA ALA A 131 45.22 9.57 -22.34
C ALA A 131 43.96 9.72 -23.22
N GLU A 132 43.88 8.94 -24.29
CA GLU A 132 42.68 8.82 -25.13
C GLU A 132 42.03 7.45 -24.87
N LEU A 133 40.76 7.48 -24.47
CA LEU A 133 39.97 6.31 -24.13
C LEU A 133 38.78 6.21 -25.08
N ASP A 134 38.46 4.99 -25.53
CA ASP A 134 37.23 4.70 -26.27
C ASP A 134 36.25 3.96 -25.37
N LEU A 135 35.19 4.64 -24.96
CA LEU A 135 34.19 4.14 -24.03
C LEU A 135 32.94 3.72 -24.80
N PRO A 136 32.53 2.44 -24.82
CA PRO A 136 31.45 1.96 -25.71
C PRO A 136 30.11 2.70 -25.61
N ARG A 137 29.75 3.19 -24.41
CA ARG A 137 28.46 3.88 -24.15
C ARG A 137 28.54 5.40 -24.13
N VAL A 138 29.75 5.96 -24.24
CA VAL A 138 29.98 7.41 -24.14
C VAL A 138 30.68 7.96 -25.40
N GLY A 139 31.51 7.14 -26.04
CA GLY A 139 32.37 7.51 -27.14
C GLY A 139 33.80 7.78 -26.69
N ARG A 140 34.59 8.40 -27.57
CA ARG A 140 35.99 8.73 -27.27
C ARG A 140 36.11 9.93 -26.36
N ILE A 141 36.97 9.83 -25.36
CA ILE A 141 37.32 10.93 -24.47
C ILE A 141 38.83 11.12 -24.43
N ARG A 142 39.26 12.39 -24.39
CA ARG A 142 40.65 12.78 -24.18
C ARG A 142 40.79 13.43 -22.81
N LEU A 143 41.68 12.86 -22.02
CA LEU A 143 41.96 13.27 -20.65
C LEU A 143 43.41 13.70 -20.54
N GLN A 144 43.67 14.77 -19.80
CA GLN A 144 45.00 15.07 -19.30
C GLN A 144 45.49 13.88 -18.46
N ARG A 145 46.70 13.40 -18.71
CA ARG A 145 47.26 12.21 -18.06
C ARG A 145 47.11 12.24 -16.54
N PRO A 146 47.34 13.37 -15.82
CA PRO A 146 47.10 13.49 -14.38
C PRO A 146 45.77 12.98 -13.85
N HIS A 147 44.72 13.01 -14.67
CA HIS A 147 43.40 12.56 -14.27
C HIS A 147 43.16 11.05 -14.45
N LEU A 148 44.07 10.32 -15.10
CA LEU A 148 44.05 8.86 -15.13
C LEU A 148 44.87 8.32 -13.95
N LEU A 149 44.20 7.70 -12.97
CA LEU A 149 44.83 7.15 -11.77
C LEU A 149 45.20 5.69 -11.94
N ARG A 150 44.36 4.95 -12.66
CA ARG A 150 44.53 3.52 -12.82
C ARG A 150 43.86 3.00 -14.06
N LEU A 151 44.45 1.98 -14.66
CA LEU A 151 43.73 1.06 -15.53
C LEU A 151 44.01 -0.39 -15.14
N GLU A 152 42.97 -1.21 -15.22
CA GLU A 152 42.99 -2.63 -14.83
C GLU A 152 42.24 -3.42 -15.90
N ARG A 153 42.75 -4.60 -16.28
CA ARG A 153 42.02 -5.47 -17.21
C ARG A 153 40.76 -6.02 -16.55
N TRP A 154 39.62 -5.87 -17.22
CA TRP A 154 38.31 -6.26 -16.67
C TRP A 154 37.62 -7.40 -17.44
N GLN A 155 37.96 -7.67 -18.71
CA GLN A 155 37.41 -8.79 -19.49
C GLN A 155 38.49 -9.75 -20.03
N GLY A 156 38.15 -11.04 -20.12
CA GLY A 156 38.91 -12.06 -20.85
C GLY A 156 40.18 -12.57 -20.15
N ARG A 157 40.06 -13.01 -18.88
CA ARG A 157 41.10 -13.30 -17.86
C ARG A 157 41.16 -12.25 -16.73
N SER A 158 40.04 -11.61 -16.42
CA SER A 158 39.94 -10.84 -15.19
C SER A 158 39.67 -11.77 -14.02
N ASP A 159 40.40 -11.57 -12.94
CA ASP A 159 40.08 -12.18 -11.66
C ASP A 159 38.77 -11.58 -11.10
N LEU A 160 38.35 -10.39 -11.55
CA LEU A 160 37.16 -9.69 -11.07
C LEU A 160 35.86 -10.50 -11.27
N VAL A 161 35.20 -10.82 -10.17
CA VAL A 161 33.95 -11.58 -10.06
C VAL A 161 32.75 -10.68 -9.83
N TYR A 162 32.91 -9.60 -9.05
CA TYR A 162 31.84 -8.65 -8.77
C TYR A 162 32.39 -7.24 -8.59
N LEU A 163 31.59 -6.26 -9.03
CA LEU A 163 31.85 -4.85 -8.83
C LEU A 163 30.55 -4.14 -8.50
N GLY A 164 30.49 -3.53 -7.33
CA GLY A 164 29.33 -2.77 -6.88
C GLY A 164 29.58 -2.05 -5.56
N PRO A 165 28.53 -1.72 -4.81
CA PRO A 165 27.15 -1.74 -5.28
C PRO A 165 26.98 -0.81 -6.49
N THR A 166 26.09 -1.17 -7.40
CA THR A 166 25.55 -0.23 -8.39
C THR A 166 24.08 -0.11 -8.05
N GLY A 167 23.79 0.45 -6.89
CA GLY A 167 22.45 0.62 -6.35
C GLY A 167 21.79 -0.66 -5.85
N LEU A 168 20.45 -0.62 -5.70
CA LEU A 168 19.68 -1.70 -5.05
C LEU A 168 19.47 -2.94 -5.94
N ALA A 169 19.79 -2.87 -7.23
CA ALA A 169 19.70 -4.02 -8.12
C ALA A 169 20.67 -5.13 -7.67
N GLY A 170 20.15 -6.35 -7.51
CA GLY A 170 20.92 -7.49 -6.96
C GLY A 170 21.03 -7.50 -5.44
N TRP A 171 20.33 -6.60 -4.74
CA TRP A 171 20.29 -6.53 -3.28
C TRP A 171 18.86 -6.67 -2.76
N THR A 172 18.66 -7.58 -1.81
CA THR A 172 17.36 -7.89 -1.23
C THR A 172 17.31 -7.41 0.23
N PRO A 173 16.42 -6.47 0.59
CA PRO A 173 16.20 -6.10 1.98
C PRO A 173 15.63 -7.28 2.77
N SER A 174 16.16 -7.55 3.95
CA SER A 174 15.64 -8.61 4.81
C SER A 174 14.33 -8.18 5.51
N PRO A 175 13.28 -9.02 5.55
CA PRO A 175 12.03 -8.72 6.23
C PRO A 175 12.23 -8.53 7.75
N SER A 176 11.65 -7.46 8.31
CA SER A 176 11.63 -7.21 9.75
C SER A 176 10.55 -8.07 10.44
N PRO A 177 10.82 -8.68 11.61
CA PRO A 177 9.84 -9.47 12.37
C PRO A 177 8.57 -8.69 12.81
N ALA A 178 8.58 -7.36 12.72
CA ALA A 178 7.53 -6.47 13.26
C ALA A 178 6.65 -5.78 12.19
N GLY A 179 6.69 -6.21 10.93
CA GLY A 179 6.05 -5.53 9.80
C GLY A 179 7.07 -4.89 8.85
N ALA A 180 6.57 -4.09 7.89
CA ALA A 180 7.27 -3.63 6.66
C ALA A 180 8.82 -3.52 6.74
N PRO A 181 9.56 -4.01 5.72
CA PRO A 181 11.02 -4.01 5.73
C PRO A 181 11.57 -2.59 5.96
N LYS A 182 12.54 -2.46 6.90
CA LYS A 182 13.26 -1.21 7.12
C LYS A 182 14.14 -0.94 5.90
N ALA A 183 14.00 0.23 5.29
CA ALA A 183 14.47 0.47 3.94
C ALA A 183 15.97 0.80 3.87
N TRP A 184 16.68 0.09 2.98
CA TRP A 184 17.87 0.59 2.32
C TRP A 184 17.46 1.39 1.09
N ARG A 185 18.24 2.41 0.74
CA ARG A 185 17.99 3.31 -0.39
C ARG A 185 19.24 3.38 -1.27
N GLU A 186 19.05 3.71 -2.53
CA GLU A 186 20.13 3.95 -3.49
C GLU A 186 20.42 5.45 -3.59
N GLU A 187 21.70 5.82 -3.53
CA GLU A 187 22.17 7.17 -3.77
C GLU A 187 23.49 7.09 -4.57
N SER A 188 23.51 7.55 -5.82
CA SER A 188 24.70 7.52 -6.71
C SER A 188 25.27 6.12 -6.94
N GLY A 189 24.43 5.09 -6.90
CA GLY A 189 24.86 3.69 -6.97
C GLY A 189 25.42 3.15 -5.65
N GLU A 190 25.50 3.95 -4.60
CA GLU A 190 25.81 3.53 -3.24
C GLU A 190 24.53 3.06 -2.54
N LEU A 191 24.70 2.23 -1.51
CA LEU A 191 23.60 1.78 -0.67
C LEU A 191 23.66 2.51 0.66
N ILE A 192 22.56 3.17 1.04
CA ILE A 192 22.48 3.97 2.26
C ILE A 192 21.26 3.57 3.11
N THR A 193 21.43 3.61 4.42
CA THR A 193 20.32 3.52 5.37
C THR A 193 20.59 4.37 6.61
N ASP A 194 19.52 4.91 7.18
CA ASP A 194 19.47 5.64 8.45
C ASP A 194 18.53 4.95 9.46
N GLN A 195 18.12 3.72 9.16
CA GLN A 195 17.15 2.96 9.94
C GLN A 195 17.87 1.90 10.78
N ASP A 196 17.81 2.04 12.11
CA ASP A 196 18.30 1.03 13.05
C ASP A 196 17.68 -0.34 12.76
N GLY A 197 18.49 -1.39 12.66
CA GLY A 197 18.08 -2.76 12.34
C GLY A 197 17.74 -3.02 10.86
N ALA A 198 18.06 -2.10 9.94
CA ALA A 198 17.93 -2.38 8.51
C ALA A 198 19.01 -3.37 8.05
N SER A 199 18.60 -4.40 7.31
CA SER A 199 19.50 -5.42 6.77
C SER A 199 19.26 -5.59 5.28
N ILE A 200 20.35 -5.76 4.54
CA ILE A 200 20.34 -6.03 3.11
C ILE A 200 21.27 -7.20 2.80
N VAL A 201 20.87 -8.01 1.83
CA VAL A 201 21.57 -9.23 1.45
C VAL A 201 21.77 -9.23 -0.06
N SER A 202 22.87 -9.81 -0.53
CA SER A 202 23.12 -10.01 -1.96
C SER A 202 23.71 -11.39 -2.19
N ASP A 203 23.28 -12.07 -3.25
CA ASP A 203 23.71 -13.41 -3.66
C ASP A 203 24.98 -13.36 -4.54
N VAL A 204 25.83 -12.35 -4.34
CA VAL A 204 27.07 -12.16 -5.08
C VAL A 204 27.95 -13.44 -5.02
N PRO A 205 28.47 -13.92 -6.17
CA PRO A 205 29.39 -15.05 -6.17
C PRO A 205 30.68 -14.72 -5.41
N LEU A 206 31.04 -15.57 -4.45
CA LEU A 206 32.30 -15.48 -3.73
C LEU A 206 33.17 -16.71 -4.04
N PRO A 207 34.29 -16.56 -4.77
CA PRO A 207 35.20 -17.67 -5.07
C PRO A 207 35.85 -18.26 -3.81
N ALA A 208 36.23 -19.54 -3.87
CA ALA A 208 36.95 -20.23 -2.78
C ALA A 208 38.23 -19.51 -2.35
N ARG A 209 38.90 -18.83 -3.29
CA ARG A 209 39.96 -17.85 -3.00
C ARG A 209 39.66 -16.54 -3.66
N ALA A 210 39.51 -15.48 -2.87
CA ALA A 210 39.12 -14.17 -3.33
C ALA A 210 39.88 -13.03 -2.67
N ILE A 211 40.01 -11.91 -3.38
CA ILE A 211 40.31 -10.60 -2.81
C ILE A 211 38.99 -9.84 -2.78
N ILE A 212 38.56 -9.40 -1.60
CA ILE A 212 37.37 -8.59 -1.38
C ILE A 212 37.83 -7.20 -0.94
N GLU A 213 37.49 -6.17 -1.69
CA GLU A 213 37.74 -4.78 -1.31
C GLU A 213 36.40 -4.10 -1.05
N PHE A 214 36.20 -3.56 0.16
CA PHE A 214 34.97 -2.86 0.49
C PHE A 214 35.22 -1.54 1.23
N GLU A 215 34.28 -0.63 1.08
CA GLU A 215 34.32 0.71 1.66
C GLU A 215 32.97 1.07 2.27
N LEU A 216 33.00 1.40 3.56
CA LEU A 216 31.85 1.83 4.36
C LEU A 216 32.08 3.23 4.89
N SER A 217 31.04 4.06 4.95
CA SER A 217 31.09 5.38 5.58
C SER A 217 29.82 5.71 6.39
N TRP A 218 29.95 6.71 7.25
CA TRP A 218 28.91 7.15 8.19
C TRP A 218 29.12 8.60 8.62
N LYS A 219 28.05 9.27 9.07
CA LYS A 219 28.06 10.62 9.64
C LYS A 219 28.04 10.61 11.16
N SER A 220 27.39 9.61 11.76
CA SER A 220 27.32 9.38 13.19
C SER A 220 27.98 8.05 13.57
N GLN A 221 28.24 7.85 14.86
CA GLN A 221 28.93 6.64 15.33
C GLN A 221 28.19 5.37 14.85
N PRO A 222 28.86 4.51 14.07
CA PRO A 222 28.21 3.37 13.44
C PRO A 222 28.12 2.19 14.42
N ASP A 223 27.12 1.34 14.20
CA ASP A 223 27.06 -0.01 14.75
C ASP A 223 26.52 -0.93 13.65
N PHE A 224 27.36 -1.82 13.12
CA PHE A 224 27.01 -2.69 12.00
C PHE A 224 27.61 -4.08 12.11
N VAL A 225 27.07 -4.99 11.30
CA VAL A 225 27.64 -6.32 11.03
C VAL A 225 27.71 -6.52 9.53
N LEU A 226 28.90 -6.80 9.01
CA LEU A 226 29.12 -7.26 7.64
C LEU A 226 29.51 -8.74 7.68
N THR A 227 28.74 -9.58 7.03
CA THR A 227 28.95 -11.03 6.97
C THR A 227 29.39 -11.44 5.57
N LEU A 228 30.49 -12.20 5.49
CA LEU A 228 30.99 -12.78 4.25
C LEU A 228 30.52 -14.23 4.13
N GLY A 229 29.64 -14.52 3.18
CA GLY A 229 29.31 -15.90 2.84
C GLY A 229 27.93 -16.43 3.27
N GLU A 230 26.95 -15.56 3.58
CA GLU A 230 25.60 -15.97 3.96
C GLU A 230 24.55 -15.09 3.23
N ALA A 231 23.78 -15.70 2.32
CA ALA A 231 22.69 -15.03 1.58
C ALA A 231 21.27 -15.38 2.08
N ASP A 232 21.11 -16.51 2.78
CA ASP A 232 19.79 -16.97 3.24
C ASP A 232 19.52 -16.46 4.66
N ASN A 233 18.31 -15.97 4.88
CA ASN A 233 17.86 -15.23 6.05
C ASN A 233 17.65 -16.15 7.28
N GLN A 234 18.41 -17.24 7.39
CA GLN A 234 18.31 -18.20 8.47
C GLN A 234 18.95 -17.59 9.72
N LYS A 235 18.29 -17.75 10.86
CA LYS A 235 18.90 -17.43 12.16
C LYS A 235 20.22 -18.17 12.25
N ILE A 236 21.29 -17.44 12.58
CA ILE A 236 22.55 -18.00 13.07
C ILE A 236 22.19 -19.05 14.12
N ASP A 237 22.40 -20.32 13.76
CA ASP A 237 22.18 -21.43 14.67
C ASP A 237 23.51 -21.63 15.39
N GLU A 238 23.60 -21.19 16.65
CA GLU A 238 24.77 -21.37 17.53
C GLU A 238 25.19 -22.85 17.66
N LYS A 239 24.36 -23.79 17.18
CA LYS A 239 24.64 -25.23 17.16
C LYS A 239 25.10 -25.77 15.80
N LYS A 240 25.17 -24.95 14.75
CA LYS A 240 25.75 -25.35 13.45
C LYS A 240 27.27 -25.17 13.46
N ASN A 241 27.95 -26.10 12.79
CA ASN A 241 29.41 -26.25 12.81
C ASN A 241 30.18 -25.19 11.97
N GLU A 242 29.50 -24.21 11.36
CA GLU A 242 30.01 -23.49 10.18
C GLU A 242 29.54 -22.02 10.14
N ASN A 243 30.02 -21.14 11.04
CA ASN A 243 29.71 -19.71 10.91
C ASN A 243 30.63 -19.00 9.89
N PRO A 244 30.11 -18.00 9.17
CA PRO A 244 30.88 -17.15 8.26
C PRO A 244 31.82 -16.20 9.01
N PHE A 245 32.77 -15.61 8.28
CA PHE A 245 33.56 -14.48 8.80
C PHE A 245 32.68 -13.23 8.94
N ARG A 246 32.81 -12.51 10.05
CA ARG A 246 32.04 -11.30 10.34
C ARG A 246 32.94 -10.14 10.72
N PHE A 247 32.61 -8.96 10.21
CA PHE A 247 33.14 -7.68 10.67
C PHE A 247 32.08 -7.00 11.52
N GLU A 248 32.43 -6.67 12.76
CA GLU A 248 31.49 -6.15 13.76
C GLU A 248 32.11 -5.03 14.57
N ILE A 249 31.26 -4.23 15.21
CA ILE A 249 31.70 -3.16 16.13
C ILE A 249 31.49 -3.61 17.58
N TRP A 250 32.56 -3.72 18.34
CA TRP A 250 32.55 -4.01 19.78
C TRP A 250 33.18 -2.83 20.52
N ASP A 251 32.45 -2.17 21.41
CA ASP A 251 32.94 -1.02 22.19
C ASP A 251 33.71 0.03 21.35
N GLN A 252 33.14 0.40 20.18
CA GLN A 252 33.71 1.34 19.20
C GLN A 252 34.94 0.84 18.43
N GLU A 253 35.26 -0.43 18.56
CA GLU A 253 36.37 -1.09 17.89
C GLU A 253 35.84 -1.96 16.75
N LEU A 254 36.38 -1.79 15.55
CA LEU A 254 36.06 -2.66 14.43
C LEU A 254 36.86 -3.96 14.62
N VAL A 255 36.16 -5.08 14.71
CA VAL A 255 36.74 -6.40 14.85
C VAL A 255 36.35 -7.28 13.68
N VAL A 256 37.22 -8.22 13.32
CA VAL A 256 36.90 -9.34 12.44
C VAL A 256 36.97 -10.63 13.26
N GLN A 257 35.99 -11.51 13.08
CA GLN A 257 35.92 -12.77 13.81
C GLN A 257 35.38 -13.92 12.97
N ARG A 258 35.66 -15.14 13.42
CA ARG A 258 34.98 -16.37 13.00
C ARG A 258 34.88 -17.33 14.17
N GLU A 259 33.72 -17.95 14.34
CA GLU A 259 33.46 -18.94 15.38
C GLU A 259 32.88 -20.21 14.76
N THR A 260 33.43 -21.37 15.09
CA THR A 260 32.89 -22.69 14.76
C THR A 260 32.56 -23.42 16.05
N ALA A 261 32.00 -24.63 15.98
CA ALA A 261 31.70 -25.39 17.20
C ALA A 261 32.94 -25.75 18.03
N ASN A 262 34.13 -25.77 17.41
CA ASN A 262 35.37 -26.26 18.05
C ASN A 262 36.44 -25.18 18.21
N GLU A 263 36.37 -24.09 17.45
CA GLU A 263 37.43 -23.08 17.37
C GLU A 263 36.83 -21.71 17.07
N ALA A 264 37.36 -20.67 17.69
CA ALA A 264 37.00 -19.27 17.41
C ALA A 264 38.27 -18.42 17.40
N ASP A 265 38.30 -17.42 16.51
CA ASP A 265 39.38 -16.45 16.41
C ASP A 265 38.81 -15.06 16.15
N VAL A 266 39.47 -14.04 16.69
CA VAL A 266 39.05 -12.64 16.62
C VAL A 266 40.27 -11.72 16.61
N ALA A 267 40.24 -10.73 15.74
CA ALA A 267 41.26 -9.69 15.68
C ALA A 267 40.62 -8.30 15.62
N SER A 268 41.25 -7.35 16.31
CA SER A 268 40.92 -5.93 16.18
C SER A 268 41.55 -5.35 14.92
N LEU A 269 40.77 -4.53 14.20
CA LEU A 269 41.21 -3.74 13.04
C LEU A 269 41.44 -2.26 13.41
N GLY A 270 41.12 -1.87 14.64
CA GLY A 270 41.33 -0.53 15.17
C GLY A 270 40.06 0.16 15.68
N LYS A 271 40.27 1.21 16.48
CA LYS A 271 39.19 2.03 17.06
C LYS A 271 38.63 3.02 16.05
N LEU A 272 37.31 3.16 16.04
CA LEU A 272 36.59 4.13 15.23
C LEU A 272 36.42 5.45 16.01
N ALA A 273 36.67 6.58 15.35
CA ALA A 273 36.49 7.89 15.96
C ALA A 273 35.01 8.19 16.26
N ALA A 274 34.76 9.02 17.28
CA ALA A 274 33.43 9.53 17.57
C ALA A 274 33.07 10.62 16.53
N GLY A 275 32.21 10.29 15.57
CA GLY A 275 31.74 11.22 14.53
C GLY A 275 31.75 10.62 13.12
N PRO A 276 31.74 11.45 12.08
CA PRO A 276 31.83 11.00 10.70
C PRO A 276 33.11 10.20 10.46
N GLY A 277 33.01 9.12 9.70
CA GLY A 277 34.13 8.22 9.47
C GLY A 277 33.93 7.32 8.26
N ARG A 278 35.01 6.59 7.96
CA ARG A 278 35.12 5.71 6.81
C ARG A 278 36.06 4.56 7.13
N VAL A 279 35.75 3.39 6.60
CA VAL A 279 36.70 2.26 6.56
C VAL A 279 36.82 1.75 5.14
N HIS A 280 38.05 1.52 4.70
CA HIS A 280 38.37 0.95 3.39
C HIS A 280 39.38 -0.17 3.59
N LEU A 281 38.93 -1.40 3.36
CA LEU A 281 39.67 -2.62 3.67
C LEU A 281 39.84 -3.49 2.43
N ARG A 282 41.00 -4.16 2.36
CA ARG A 282 41.28 -5.23 1.41
C ARG A 282 41.40 -6.54 2.18
N VAL A 283 40.59 -7.52 1.81
CA VAL A 283 40.47 -8.80 2.49
C VAL A 283 40.87 -9.92 1.54
N TYR A 284 41.86 -10.71 1.90
CA TYR A 284 42.22 -11.95 1.21
C TYR A 284 41.50 -13.10 1.89
N PHE A 285 40.58 -13.71 1.18
CA PHE A 285 39.72 -14.78 1.64
C PHE A 285 40.18 -16.10 1.00
N ASP A 286 40.47 -17.11 1.81
CA ASP A 286 40.79 -18.47 1.39
C ASP A 286 39.94 -19.44 2.20
N ASP A 287 38.77 -19.75 1.65
CA ASP A 287 37.75 -20.60 2.25
C ASP A 287 38.26 -22.03 2.45
N GLU A 288 39.05 -22.53 1.49
CA GLU A 288 39.62 -23.89 1.52
C GLU A 288 40.51 -24.11 2.74
N ARG A 289 41.23 -23.06 3.17
CA ARG A 289 42.10 -23.08 4.34
C ARG A 289 41.46 -22.48 5.58
N GLY A 290 40.26 -21.91 5.47
CA GLY A 290 39.64 -21.11 6.52
C GLY A 290 40.49 -19.92 6.95
N ARG A 291 41.22 -19.32 6.00
CA ARG A 291 42.16 -18.22 6.24
C ARG A 291 41.58 -16.91 5.73
N LEU A 292 41.69 -15.86 6.55
CA LEU A 292 41.31 -14.51 6.17
C LEU A 292 42.42 -13.54 6.57
N VAL A 293 42.93 -12.76 5.63
CA VAL A 293 43.93 -11.70 5.87
C VAL A 293 43.30 -10.36 5.57
N VAL A 294 43.38 -9.41 6.50
CA VAL A 294 42.89 -8.04 6.32
C VAL A 294 44.08 -7.10 6.25
N ASP A 295 44.18 -6.39 5.14
CA ASP A 295 45.06 -5.25 4.96
C ASP A 295 44.21 -3.98 4.85
N SER A 296 44.79 -2.83 5.20
CA SER A 296 44.24 -1.53 4.81
C SER A 296 44.32 -1.34 3.30
N ALA A 297 43.61 -0.36 2.75
CA ALA A 297 43.62 -0.06 1.32
C ALA A 297 45.02 0.21 0.72
N ASP A 298 45.91 0.80 1.52
CA ASP A 298 47.33 1.08 1.22
C ASP A 298 48.25 -0.12 1.39
N GLY A 299 47.72 -1.29 1.78
CA GLY A 299 48.47 -2.55 1.86
C GLY A 299 49.17 -2.79 3.19
N LYS A 300 48.86 -2.02 4.24
CA LYS A 300 49.37 -2.28 5.60
C LYS A 300 48.61 -3.45 6.21
N PRO A 301 49.29 -4.47 6.75
CA PRO A 301 48.62 -5.59 7.40
C PRO A 301 47.92 -5.14 8.69
N LEU A 302 46.66 -5.54 8.86
CA LEU A 302 45.84 -5.23 10.03
C LEU A 302 45.53 -6.49 10.86
N ALA A 303 45.12 -7.59 10.21
CA ALA A 303 44.77 -8.84 10.89
C ALA A 303 44.96 -10.06 10.00
N GLU A 304 45.09 -11.24 10.63
CA GLU A 304 45.06 -12.54 9.98
C GLU A 304 44.36 -13.54 10.90
N LEU A 305 43.32 -14.20 10.40
CA LEU A 305 42.56 -15.24 11.09
C LEU A 305 42.74 -16.56 10.36
N ASN A 306 42.84 -17.65 11.12
CA ASN A 306 42.96 -19.00 10.59
C ASN A 306 42.02 -19.94 11.38
N VAL A 307 40.78 -20.06 10.94
CA VAL A 307 39.76 -20.92 11.56
C VAL A 307 39.15 -21.79 10.45
N ALA A 308 39.53 -23.06 10.40
CA ALA A 308 39.13 -23.99 9.35
C ALA A 308 37.65 -24.39 9.48
N ALA A 309 36.96 -24.53 8.35
CA ALA A 309 35.63 -25.14 8.32
C ALA A 309 35.73 -26.66 8.49
N SER A 310 34.75 -27.29 9.14
CA SER A 310 34.70 -28.76 9.24
C SER A 310 34.46 -29.46 7.90
N THR A 311 33.91 -28.74 6.92
CA THR A 311 33.62 -29.23 5.56
C THR A 311 33.85 -28.11 4.53
N PRO A 312 34.59 -28.33 3.43
CA PRO A 312 34.77 -27.30 2.40
C PRO A 312 33.47 -27.10 1.61
N HIS A 313 32.82 -25.96 1.77
CA HIS A 313 31.69 -25.54 0.95
C HIS A 313 31.88 -24.09 0.55
N THR A 314 31.61 -23.75 -0.72
CA THR A 314 31.71 -22.38 -1.19
C THR A 314 30.62 -21.54 -0.55
N LEU A 315 31.00 -20.76 0.48
CA LEU A 315 30.11 -19.75 1.05
C LEU A 315 29.76 -18.71 -0.02
N ALA A 316 28.48 -18.37 -0.17
CA ALA A 316 28.02 -17.44 -1.20
C ALA A 316 27.21 -16.28 -0.60
N GLY A 317 27.43 -15.09 -1.13
CA GLY A 317 26.68 -13.89 -0.78
C GLY A 317 27.27 -13.03 0.33
N PHE A 318 26.62 -11.89 0.53
CA PHE A 318 27.01 -10.81 1.42
C PHE A 318 25.78 -10.35 2.20
N GLN A 319 25.94 -10.13 3.51
CA GLN A 319 24.92 -9.49 4.33
C GLN A 319 25.50 -8.27 5.03
N LEU A 320 24.76 -7.16 4.99
CA LEU A 320 25.06 -5.96 5.75
C LEU A 320 23.88 -5.61 6.64
N LEU A 321 24.09 -5.62 7.95
CA LEU A 321 23.13 -5.22 8.98
C LEU A 321 23.58 -3.90 9.60
N ASN A 322 22.76 -2.87 9.47
CA ASN A 322 22.89 -1.66 10.27
C ASN A 322 22.20 -1.89 11.63
N LYS A 323 22.96 -2.11 12.71
CA LYS A 323 22.39 -2.24 14.06
C LYS A 323 21.89 -0.87 14.55
N LYS A 324 22.68 0.18 14.35
CA LYS A 324 22.35 1.55 14.78
C LYS A 324 23.09 2.61 13.97
N GLY A 325 22.42 3.74 13.75
CA GLY A 325 23.01 4.94 13.15
C GLY A 325 22.80 4.99 11.64
N ASP A 326 23.61 5.80 10.96
CA ASP A 326 23.63 5.90 9.51
C ASP A 326 24.81 5.11 8.92
N LEU A 327 24.56 4.42 7.83
CA LEU A 327 25.55 3.57 7.18
C LEU A 327 25.42 3.65 5.67
N ARG A 328 26.57 3.71 5.00
CA ARG A 328 26.68 3.72 3.55
C ARG A 328 27.70 2.69 3.09
N LEU A 329 27.33 1.87 2.11
CA LEU A 329 28.23 1.00 1.36
C LEU A 329 28.56 1.66 0.02
N GLU A 330 29.80 2.13 -0.09
CA GLU A 330 30.30 2.88 -1.26
C GLU A 330 30.99 1.97 -2.29
N ARG A 331 31.64 0.90 -1.81
CA ARG A 331 32.39 -0.05 -2.63
C ARG A 331 32.27 -1.47 -2.08
N LEU A 332 32.12 -2.42 -3.00
CA LEU A 332 32.30 -3.85 -2.85
C LEU A 332 32.84 -4.42 -4.17
N GLU A 333 34.10 -4.81 -4.17
CA GLU A 333 34.81 -5.41 -5.30
C GLU A 333 35.26 -6.81 -4.90
N ILE A 334 35.02 -7.81 -5.73
CA ILE A 334 35.43 -9.20 -5.47
C ILE A 334 36.22 -9.69 -6.67
N SER A 335 37.44 -10.15 -6.45
CA SER A 335 38.30 -10.77 -7.46
C SER A 335 38.74 -12.15 -7.02
N ARG A 336 39.04 -13.07 -7.95
CA ARG A 336 39.71 -14.34 -7.69
C ARG A 336 41.13 -14.07 -7.19
N TRP A 337 41.63 -14.97 -6.35
CA TRP A 337 42.95 -14.83 -5.75
C TRP A 337 43.79 -16.09 -5.97
N ASN A 338 45.03 -15.91 -6.40
CA ASN A 338 45.99 -17.01 -6.64
C ASN A 338 46.69 -17.50 -5.36
N GLY A 339 46.52 -16.82 -4.22
CA GLY A 339 47.14 -17.17 -2.94
C GLY A 339 48.35 -16.32 -2.55
N GLU A 340 48.82 -15.40 -3.41
CA GLU A 340 49.94 -14.49 -3.10
C GLU A 340 49.44 -13.13 -2.58
N LEU A 341 49.94 -12.69 -1.43
CA LEU A 341 49.52 -11.44 -0.80
C LEU A 341 50.11 -10.22 -1.54
N LEU A 342 49.27 -9.21 -1.78
CA LEU A 342 49.67 -7.99 -2.49
C LEU A 342 50.12 -6.93 -1.48
N ARG A 343 51.37 -7.05 -1.00
CA ARG A 343 51.92 -6.19 0.05
C ARG A 343 53.01 -5.23 -0.40
N GLU A 344 53.41 -5.27 -1.68
CA GLU A 344 54.37 -4.29 -2.18
C GLU A 344 53.70 -2.92 -2.26
N PRO A 345 54.20 -1.90 -1.52
CA PRO A 345 53.69 -0.54 -1.65
C PRO A 345 53.91 -0.05 -3.07
N LEU A 346 52.94 0.66 -3.63
CA LEU A 346 53.14 1.35 -4.90
C LEU A 346 54.28 2.36 -4.69
N PRO A 347 55.39 2.28 -5.45
CA PRO A 347 56.44 3.29 -5.40
C PRO A 347 55.91 4.62 -5.91
N ASP A 348 56.58 5.71 -5.54
CA ASP A 348 56.25 7.05 -6.07
C ASP A 348 56.43 7.07 -7.60
N GLY A 349 55.35 7.34 -8.33
CA GLY A 349 55.34 7.42 -9.80
C GLY A 349 54.51 6.33 -10.50
N PRO A 350 54.61 6.21 -11.83
CA PRO A 350 53.92 5.18 -12.59
C PRO A 350 54.42 3.78 -12.24
N ASN A 351 53.51 2.84 -11.96
CA ASN A 351 53.84 1.44 -11.70
C ASN A 351 52.94 0.50 -12.52
N LEU A 352 53.58 -0.36 -13.32
CA LEU A 352 52.93 -1.39 -14.11
C LEU A 352 53.10 -2.75 -13.43
N ARG A 353 51.97 -3.38 -13.12
CA ARG A 353 51.91 -4.74 -12.61
C ARG A 353 51.58 -5.74 -13.71
N ARG A 354 52.35 -6.81 -13.78
CA ARG A 354 52.18 -7.89 -14.77
C ARG A 354 51.22 -8.97 -14.27
N THR A 355 50.66 -9.75 -15.18
CA THR A 355 49.73 -10.87 -14.89
C THR A 355 50.35 -12.00 -14.08
N ASN A 356 51.68 -12.11 -14.08
CA ASN A 356 52.42 -13.04 -13.22
C ASN A 356 52.67 -12.51 -11.79
N GLY A 357 52.14 -11.34 -11.44
CA GLY A 357 52.24 -10.74 -10.11
C GLY A 357 53.38 -9.74 -9.93
N SER A 358 54.41 -9.77 -10.78
CA SER A 358 55.58 -8.88 -10.70
C SER A 358 55.24 -7.41 -10.97
N ASN A 359 55.92 -6.50 -10.26
CA ASN A 359 55.78 -5.05 -10.43
C ASN A 359 56.97 -4.46 -11.20
N VAL A 360 56.70 -3.45 -12.02
CA VAL A 360 57.69 -2.68 -12.77
C VAL A 360 57.46 -1.20 -12.48
N ALA A 361 58.34 -0.62 -11.66
CA ALA A 361 58.38 0.82 -11.41
C ALA A 361 58.95 1.55 -12.64
N ALA A 362 58.44 2.74 -12.92
CA ALA A 362 58.83 3.50 -14.11
C ALA A 362 59.00 4.99 -13.81
N LYS A 363 59.81 5.68 -14.62
CA LYS A 363 59.78 7.15 -14.66
C LYS A 363 58.76 7.66 -15.68
N GLY A 364 58.64 6.99 -16.83
CA GLY A 364 57.67 7.29 -17.87
C GLY A 364 57.01 6.03 -18.40
N ILE A 365 55.74 6.14 -18.80
CA ILE A 365 54.99 5.04 -19.44
C ILE A 365 54.20 5.62 -20.61
N ARG A 366 54.32 4.97 -21.77
CA ARG A 366 53.51 5.25 -22.96
C ARG A 366 52.88 3.98 -23.51
N PHE A 367 51.79 4.13 -24.24
CA PHE A 367 51.12 3.02 -24.92
C PHE A 367 51.41 3.06 -26.43
N ASP A 368 51.97 1.97 -26.94
CA ASP A 368 52.14 1.72 -28.37
C ASP A 368 50.92 0.92 -28.87
N ALA A 369 49.99 1.61 -29.51
CA ALA A 369 48.73 1.04 -29.96
C ALA A 369 48.90 0.03 -31.11
N GLU A 370 49.89 0.23 -32.00
CA GLU A 370 50.17 -0.67 -33.11
C GLU A 370 50.75 -1.99 -32.60
N ALA A 371 51.70 -1.91 -31.68
CA ALA A 371 52.31 -3.08 -31.06
C ALA A 371 51.48 -3.70 -29.92
N LYS A 372 50.41 -3.04 -29.48
CA LYS A 372 49.60 -3.40 -28.30
C LYS A 372 50.49 -3.69 -27.09
N SER A 373 51.33 -2.72 -26.74
CA SER A 373 52.29 -2.86 -25.64
C SER A 373 52.50 -1.56 -24.89
N PHE A 374 52.77 -1.64 -23.59
CA PHE A 374 53.27 -0.52 -22.82
C PHE A 374 54.79 -0.44 -22.97
N VAL A 375 55.30 0.77 -23.19
CA VAL A 375 56.72 1.06 -23.16
C VAL A 375 57.01 1.80 -21.87
N VAL A 376 57.81 1.16 -21.03
CA VAL A 376 58.21 1.63 -19.70
C VAL A 376 59.64 2.16 -19.80
N SER A 377 59.86 3.42 -19.41
CA SER A 377 61.20 4.03 -19.42
C SER A 377 61.79 4.09 -18.01
N GLU A 378 63.03 3.60 -17.90
CA GLU A 378 63.85 3.66 -16.68
C GLU A 378 65.26 4.16 -17.06
N GLY A 379 65.46 5.49 -17.03
CA GLY A 379 66.69 6.11 -17.53
C GLY A 379 66.74 6.09 -19.06
N ASP A 380 67.85 5.60 -19.64
CA ASP A 380 68.02 5.43 -21.10
C ASP A 380 67.45 4.09 -21.62
N ASN A 381 66.96 3.23 -20.72
CA ASN A 381 66.42 1.92 -21.08
C ASN A 381 64.90 1.98 -21.26
N GLU A 382 64.41 1.39 -22.35
CA GLU A 382 62.99 1.13 -22.57
C GLU A 382 62.71 -0.37 -22.43
N LEU A 383 61.74 -0.74 -21.58
CA LEU A 383 61.19 -2.08 -21.48
C LEU A 383 59.80 -2.11 -22.12
N ARG A 384 59.59 -3.02 -23.07
CA ARG A 384 58.30 -3.20 -23.74
C ARG A 384 57.54 -4.38 -23.11
N ILE A 385 56.35 -4.11 -22.61
CA ILE A 385 55.49 -5.08 -21.93
C ILE A 385 54.20 -5.27 -22.75
N PRO A 386 53.97 -6.46 -23.32
CA PRO A 386 52.74 -6.78 -24.07
C PRO A 386 51.46 -6.54 -23.26
N LEU A 387 50.39 -6.10 -23.92
CA LEU A 387 49.11 -5.77 -23.28
C LEU A 387 48.45 -6.97 -22.56
N ASP A 388 48.69 -8.19 -23.02
CA ASP A 388 48.21 -9.45 -22.43
C ASP A 388 49.04 -9.90 -21.21
N GLU A 389 50.22 -9.32 -21.02
CA GLU A 389 51.04 -9.51 -19.82
C GLU A 389 50.82 -8.43 -18.77
N THR A 390 50.05 -7.36 -19.07
CA THR A 390 49.74 -6.29 -18.13
C THR A 390 48.45 -6.55 -17.38
N ALA A 391 48.51 -6.63 -16.05
CA ALA A 391 47.34 -6.75 -15.19
C ALA A 391 46.78 -5.37 -14.80
N ARG A 392 47.66 -4.44 -14.42
CA ARG A 392 47.30 -3.13 -13.90
C ARG A 392 48.39 -2.10 -14.18
N LEU A 393 47.99 -0.87 -14.44
CA LEU A 393 48.85 0.31 -14.42
C LEU A 393 48.26 1.31 -13.42
N ALA A 394 49.08 1.81 -12.49
CA ALA A 394 48.69 2.79 -11.49
C ALA A 394 49.61 4.02 -11.53
N PHE A 395 49.04 5.18 -11.19
CA PHE A 395 49.71 6.47 -11.09
C PHE A 395 49.45 7.09 -9.73
N SER A 396 50.32 8.04 -9.34
CA SER A 396 50.12 8.83 -8.12
C SER A 396 48.80 9.63 -8.19
N PRO A 397 48.03 9.66 -7.09
CA PRO A 397 46.78 10.42 -7.04
C PRO A 397 47.02 11.93 -7.05
N LEU A 398 46.09 12.67 -7.65
CA LEU A 398 46.02 14.12 -7.50
C LEU A 398 45.51 14.45 -6.09
N THR A 399 46.21 15.36 -5.40
CA THR A 399 45.84 15.79 -4.04
C THR A 399 44.81 16.93 -4.03
N ASP A 400 44.69 17.69 -5.13
CA ASP A 400 43.76 18.80 -5.26
C ASP A 400 42.85 18.55 -6.46
N ILE A 401 41.60 18.20 -6.19
CA ILE A 401 40.59 17.90 -7.20
C ILE A 401 39.44 18.89 -7.00
N PRO A 402 39.07 19.67 -8.03
CA PRO A 402 37.99 20.64 -7.90
C PRO A 402 36.66 19.98 -7.57
N ALA A 403 35.84 20.70 -6.81
CA ALA A 403 34.48 20.29 -6.49
C ALA A 403 33.65 20.10 -7.77
N ARG A 404 32.73 19.12 -7.74
CA ARG A 404 31.95 18.68 -8.90
C ARG A 404 30.49 18.97 -8.64
N SER A 405 29.77 19.52 -9.61
CA SER A 405 28.36 19.85 -9.41
C SER A 405 27.42 18.65 -9.58
N VAL A 406 27.79 17.62 -10.36
CA VAL A 406 26.95 16.42 -10.55
C VAL A 406 27.76 15.12 -10.51
N HIS A 407 27.12 14.06 -9.98
CA HIS A 407 27.56 12.67 -10.04
C HIS A 407 26.58 11.84 -10.88
N ILE A 408 27.10 11.06 -11.82
CA ILE A 408 26.32 10.35 -12.82
C ILE A 408 26.67 8.86 -12.77
N LEU A 409 25.64 8.03 -12.74
CA LEU A 409 25.73 6.58 -12.86
C LEU A 409 25.08 6.17 -14.18
N LEU A 410 25.81 5.39 -14.97
CA LEU A 410 25.31 4.80 -16.22
C LEU A 410 24.78 3.38 -16.00
N GLN A 411 24.01 2.88 -16.98
CA GLN A 411 23.40 1.54 -16.96
C GLN A 411 24.43 0.40 -16.83
N ASP A 412 25.68 0.61 -17.25
CA ASP A 412 26.77 -0.36 -17.17
C ASP A 412 27.61 -0.27 -15.88
N GLY A 413 27.19 0.59 -14.94
CA GLY A 413 27.91 0.83 -13.70
C GLY A 413 29.03 1.86 -13.80
N SER A 414 29.29 2.45 -14.99
CA SER A 414 30.22 3.58 -15.11
C SER A 414 29.77 4.74 -14.23
N ARG A 415 30.70 5.31 -13.46
CA ARG A 415 30.51 6.47 -12.59
C ARG A 415 31.34 7.62 -13.13
N LEU A 416 30.69 8.73 -13.40
CA LEU A 416 31.29 9.95 -13.95
C LEU A 416 30.85 11.14 -13.13
N SER A 417 31.70 12.14 -12.95
CA SER A 417 31.29 13.36 -12.29
C SER A 417 32.04 14.57 -12.83
N GLY A 418 31.40 15.73 -12.73
CA GLY A 418 31.87 16.95 -13.36
C GLY A 418 30.82 18.04 -13.32
N ASP A 419 30.92 18.98 -14.26
CA ASP A 419 30.00 20.10 -14.35
C ASP A 419 29.00 19.96 -15.48
N LEU A 420 27.71 20.06 -15.14
CA LEU A 420 26.62 20.03 -16.10
C LEU A 420 26.62 21.32 -16.94
N THR A 421 26.97 21.21 -18.23
CA THR A 421 27.06 22.37 -19.13
C THR A 421 25.84 22.54 -20.03
N GLY A 422 25.04 21.48 -20.24
CA GLY A 422 23.82 21.57 -21.04
C GLY A 422 23.08 20.24 -21.19
N VAL A 423 21.88 20.31 -21.77
CA VAL A 423 21.06 19.14 -22.11
C VAL A 423 20.67 19.24 -23.58
N GLU A 424 21.07 18.25 -24.37
CA GLU A 424 20.71 18.09 -25.76
C GLU A 424 19.54 17.11 -25.90
N LYS A 425 19.11 16.83 -27.14
CA LYS A 425 17.95 15.97 -27.43
C LYS A 425 18.09 14.56 -26.86
N ASP A 426 19.28 14.00 -26.96
CA ASP A 426 19.60 12.60 -26.65
C ASP A 426 20.78 12.46 -25.67
N ALA A 427 21.37 13.57 -25.21
CA ALA A 427 22.52 13.54 -24.34
C ALA A 427 22.50 14.64 -23.27
N VAL A 428 23.06 14.32 -22.10
CA VAL A 428 23.47 15.30 -21.08
C VAL A 428 24.93 15.62 -21.30
N VAL A 429 25.28 16.91 -21.35
CA VAL A 429 26.65 17.37 -21.65
C VAL A 429 27.35 17.77 -20.35
N VAL A 430 28.47 17.12 -20.06
CA VAL A 430 29.19 17.26 -18.78
C VAL A 430 30.67 17.53 -19.02
N LYS A 431 31.21 18.57 -18.38
CA LYS A 431 32.64 18.84 -18.36
C LYS A 431 33.29 18.02 -17.24
N LEU A 432 34.00 16.96 -17.61
CA LEU A 432 34.77 16.15 -16.66
C LEU A 432 36.10 16.85 -16.28
N PRO A 433 36.59 16.68 -15.04
CA PRO A 433 37.92 17.12 -14.65
C PRO A 433 39.01 16.54 -15.55
N GLY A 434 39.87 17.40 -16.10
CA GLY A 434 40.96 17.00 -16.99
C GLY A 434 40.55 16.61 -18.41
N ALA A 435 39.26 16.52 -18.73
CA ALA A 435 38.83 16.30 -20.10
C ALA A 435 39.09 17.55 -20.95
N GLU A 436 39.56 17.38 -22.18
CA GLU A 436 39.82 18.50 -23.11
C GLU A 436 38.50 19.14 -23.56
N GLU A 437 37.51 18.33 -23.90
CA GLU A 437 36.18 18.75 -24.36
C GLU A 437 35.07 18.27 -23.39
N PRO A 438 33.89 18.92 -23.35
CA PRO A 438 32.73 18.37 -22.66
C PRO A 438 32.30 17.02 -23.24
N VAL A 439 31.95 16.09 -22.36
CA VAL A 439 31.56 14.73 -22.73
C VAL A 439 30.04 14.66 -22.86
N ARG A 440 29.57 14.08 -23.97
CA ARG A 440 28.15 13.86 -24.25
C ARG A 440 27.74 12.49 -23.72
N LEU A 441 26.92 12.47 -22.68
CA LEU A 441 26.43 11.25 -22.03
C LEU A 441 25.02 10.92 -22.53
N PRO A 442 24.81 9.81 -23.24
CA PRO A 442 23.49 9.49 -23.78
C PRO A 442 22.42 9.33 -22.67
N ILE A 443 21.26 9.96 -22.85
CA ILE A 443 20.17 9.98 -21.85
C ILE A 443 19.62 8.57 -21.58
N ASP A 444 19.56 7.72 -22.60
CA ASP A 444 19.11 6.33 -22.49
C ASP A 444 20.08 5.43 -21.69
N GLN A 445 21.33 5.87 -21.55
CA GLN A 445 22.35 5.21 -20.74
C GLN A 445 22.38 5.74 -19.30
N LEU A 446 21.64 6.81 -18.96
CA LEU A 446 21.59 7.33 -17.61
C LEU A 446 20.77 6.41 -16.70
N ARG A 447 21.31 6.18 -15.50
CA ARG A 447 20.58 5.54 -14.41
C ARG A 447 20.29 6.51 -13.29
N SER A 448 21.27 7.32 -12.90
CA SER A 448 21.05 8.42 -11.97
C SER A 448 21.95 9.59 -12.26
N LEU A 449 21.47 10.80 -11.99
CA LEU A 449 22.26 12.02 -11.93
C LEU A 449 21.94 12.68 -10.59
N ILE A 450 22.94 12.88 -9.73
CA ILE A 450 22.77 13.48 -8.41
C ILE A 450 23.53 14.79 -8.35
N VAL A 451 22.88 15.82 -7.81
CA VAL A 451 23.48 17.15 -7.67
C VAL A 451 24.24 17.21 -6.36
N SER A 452 25.54 17.50 -6.44
CA SER A 452 26.40 17.62 -5.28
C SER A 452 26.02 18.86 -4.47
N ARG A 453 25.82 18.68 -3.16
CA ARG A 453 25.67 19.80 -2.21
C ARG A 453 26.81 19.79 -1.21
N ALA A 454 27.26 20.98 -0.81
CA ALA A 454 27.96 21.12 0.46
C ALA A 454 27.00 20.63 1.56
N GLN A 455 27.43 19.65 2.34
CA GLN A 455 26.68 19.04 3.44
C GLN A 455 26.42 20.06 4.57
N ASP A 456 25.63 21.11 4.37
CA ASP A 456 25.31 22.08 5.43
C ASP A 456 24.09 22.97 5.18
N ALA A 457 23.23 22.65 4.20
CA ALA A 457 21.94 23.35 4.10
C ALA A 457 20.95 22.73 5.09
N PRO A 458 20.55 23.42 6.19
CA PRO A 458 19.49 22.93 7.05
C PRO A 458 18.24 22.74 6.21
N ALA A 459 17.57 21.58 6.37
CA ALA A 459 16.26 21.36 5.79
C ALA A 459 15.39 22.57 6.15
N ALA A 460 14.97 23.33 5.13
CA ALA A 460 14.12 24.48 5.33
C ALA A 460 12.91 24.03 6.16
N LYS A 461 12.58 24.78 7.22
CA LYS A 461 11.35 24.52 7.98
C LYS A 461 10.20 24.44 6.97
N PRO A 462 9.29 23.47 7.09
CA PRO A 462 8.13 23.42 6.21
C PRO A 462 7.29 24.68 6.45
N GLU A 463 7.49 25.69 5.61
CA GLU A 463 6.46 26.69 5.38
C GLU A 463 5.24 25.96 4.82
N LEU A 464 4.05 26.44 5.17
CA LEU A 464 2.78 25.93 4.65
C LEU A 464 2.65 26.31 3.17
N THR A 465 3.47 25.70 2.31
CA THR A 465 3.43 25.88 0.87
C THR A 465 2.44 24.88 0.28
N PRO A 466 1.55 25.31 -0.63
CA PRO A 466 0.65 24.39 -1.32
C PRO A 466 1.41 23.27 -2.03
N ARG A 467 0.83 22.06 -2.01
CA ARG A 467 1.42 20.85 -2.59
C ARG A 467 0.48 20.19 -3.58
N LEU A 468 0.90 20.11 -4.84
CA LEU A 468 0.25 19.36 -5.90
C LEU A 468 0.63 17.88 -5.77
N GLU A 469 -0.36 16.98 -5.74
CA GLU A 469 -0.18 15.54 -5.68
C GLU A 469 -1.01 14.85 -6.75
N MET A 470 -0.34 14.11 -7.63
CA MET A 470 -0.93 13.35 -8.73
C MET A 470 -0.11 12.06 -8.94
N GLU A 471 -0.55 11.19 -9.85
CA GLU A 471 0.27 10.04 -10.23
C GLU A 471 1.62 10.50 -10.81
N GLY A 472 2.72 10.00 -10.23
CA GLY A 472 4.09 10.38 -10.62
C GLY A 472 4.48 11.82 -10.30
N VAL A 473 3.66 12.60 -9.58
CA VAL A 473 3.93 14.01 -9.29
C VAL A 473 3.64 14.34 -7.83
N ARG A 474 4.62 14.92 -7.14
CA ARG A 474 4.45 15.62 -5.88
C ARG A 474 5.26 16.91 -5.94
N LEU A 475 4.63 18.05 -6.09
CA LEU A 475 5.36 19.33 -6.23
C LEU A 475 4.81 20.35 -5.25
N THR A 476 5.69 20.93 -4.45
CA THR A 476 5.43 22.14 -3.68
C THR A 476 5.58 23.36 -4.59
N GLY A 477 4.72 24.36 -4.41
CA GLY A 477 4.68 25.49 -5.32
C GLY A 477 3.42 26.33 -5.16
N ARG A 478 3.01 26.98 -6.26
CA ARG A 478 1.83 27.85 -6.29
C ARG A 478 1.02 27.66 -7.56
N LEU A 479 -0.29 27.85 -7.42
CA LEU A 479 -1.22 27.95 -8.53
C LEU A 479 -1.17 29.39 -9.08
N LEU A 480 -1.14 29.53 -10.41
CA LEU A 480 -1.12 30.80 -11.13
C LEU A 480 -2.30 30.90 -12.10
N ALA A 481 -2.62 32.13 -12.51
CA ALA A 481 -3.56 32.37 -13.58
C ALA A 481 -3.03 31.75 -14.90
N GLY A 482 -3.85 30.91 -15.53
CA GLY A 482 -3.56 30.37 -16.85
C GLY A 482 -3.42 31.48 -17.90
N LYS A 483 -2.48 31.33 -18.83
CA LYS A 483 -2.54 32.08 -20.09
C LYS A 483 -3.67 31.41 -20.88
N ASN A 484 -4.74 32.16 -21.21
CA ASN A 484 -5.89 31.65 -21.95
C ASN A 484 -5.46 31.00 -23.27
N GLU A 485 -5.22 29.68 -23.27
CA GLU A 485 -5.19 28.88 -24.50
C GLU A 485 -6.61 28.41 -24.79
N PRO A 486 -7.10 28.51 -26.04
CA PRO A 486 -8.47 28.13 -26.37
C PRO A 486 -8.67 26.61 -26.17
N GLY A 487 -9.52 26.22 -25.21
CA GLY A 487 -10.01 24.83 -25.09
C GLY A 487 -9.68 24.10 -23.78
N ALA A 488 -8.83 24.63 -22.90
CA ALA A 488 -8.55 24.04 -21.60
C ALA A 488 -8.60 25.11 -20.50
N PRO A 489 -9.42 24.96 -19.43
CA PRO A 489 -9.38 25.90 -18.32
C PRO A 489 -8.13 25.66 -17.48
N GLY A 490 -6.95 26.03 -18.00
CA GLY A 490 -5.65 25.58 -17.50
C GLY A 490 -5.34 26.05 -16.08
N LEU A 491 -5.47 25.15 -15.10
CA LEU A 491 -4.78 25.34 -13.82
C LEU A 491 -3.28 25.31 -14.09
N THR A 492 -2.62 26.45 -13.92
CA THR A 492 -1.18 26.57 -14.14
C THR A 492 -0.44 26.45 -12.84
N TRP A 493 0.47 25.49 -12.74
CA TRP A 493 1.28 25.25 -11.56
C TRP A 493 2.70 25.75 -11.78
N GLN A 494 3.23 26.51 -10.81
CA GLN A 494 4.64 26.84 -10.72
C GLN A 494 5.26 26.09 -9.53
N PRO A 495 6.11 25.08 -9.78
CA PRO A 495 6.88 24.43 -8.74
C PRO A 495 7.89 25.38 -8.10
N ASN A 496 8.20 25.17 -6.83
CA ASN A 496 9.35 25.80 -6.20
C ASN A 496 10.65 25.42 -6.95
N GLY A 497 11.59 26.36 -7.06
CA GLY A 497 12.84 26.14 -7.79
C GLY A 497 12.72 26.23 -9.32
N SER A 498 11.50 26.26 -9.88
CA SER A 498 11.27 26.47 -11.32
C SER A 498 11.00 27.94 -11.66
N ALA A 499 11.73 28.46 -12.66
CA ALA A 499 11.51 29.80 -13.21
C ALA A 499 10.22 29.88 -14.07
N THR A 500 9.75 28.75 -14.59
CA THR A 500 8.54 28.66 -15.44
C THR A 500 7.41 27.92 -14.74
N ALA A 501 6.20 28.13 -15.25
CA ALA A 501 4.99 27.46 -14.81
C ALA A 501 4.37 26.72 -16.00
N SER A 502 3.65 25.63 -15.73
CA SER A 502 3.00 24.83 -16.76
C SER A 502 1.55 24.54 -16.41
N ALA A 503 0.70 24.53 -17.43
CA ALA A 503 -0.69 24.10 -17.28
C ALA A 503 -0.73 22.57 -17.08
N LEU A 504 -1.67 22.12 -16.25
CA LEU A 504 -1.99 20.70 -16.15
C LEU A 504 -2.51 20.20 -17.50
N ALA A 505 -2.11 18.98 -17.87
CA ALA A 505 -2.58 18.33 -19.10
C ALA A 505 -4.09 18.05 -19.07
N ASP A 506 -4.71 17.93 -20.24
CA ASP A 506 -6.11 17.53 -20.35
C ASP A 506 -6.31 16.16 -19.66
N LYS A 507 -7.33 16.07 -18.79
CA LYS A 507 -7.62 14.88 -17.96
C LYS A 507 -6.66 14.61 -16.81
N ALA A 508 -5.75 15.53 -16.51
CA ALA A 508 -4.94 15.48 -15.30
C ALA A 508 -5.84 15.28 -14.06
N SER A 509 -5.48 14.31 -13.20
CA SER A 509 -6.26 13.98 -12.01
C SER A 509 -5.40 13.83 -10.75
N GLY A 510 -5.84 14.48 -9.68
CA GLY A 510 -5.11 14.52 -8.42
C GLY A 510 -5.68 15.58 -7.49
N ARG A 511 -4.81 16.20 -6.70
CA ARG A 511 -5.20 17.21 -5.71
C ARG A 511 -4.13 18.26 -5.46
N ILE A 512 -4.55 19.45 -5.04
CA ILE A 512 -3.69 20.45 -4.41
C ILE A 512 -4.05 20.53 -2.93
N LEU A 513 -3.08 20.34 -2.06
CA LEU A 513 -3.22 20.48 -0.61
C LEU A 513 -2.70 21.84 -0.18
N TYR A 514 -3.58 22.66 0.39
CA TYR A 514 -3.25 23.96 0.97
C TYR A 514 -3.03 23.86 2.48
N LYS A 515 -3.72 22.92 3.15
CA LYS A 515 -3.53 22.59 4.57
C LYS A 515 -3.54 21.08 4.75
N GLU A 516 -2.69 20.56 5.64
CA GLU A 516 -2.72 19.12 5.93
C GLU A 516 -4.04 18.73 6.60
N PRO A 517 -4.71 17.67 6.12
CA PRO A 517 -5.90 17.16 6.78
C PRO A 517 -5.50 16.71 8.19
N THR A 518 -6.27 17.13 9.19
CA THR A 518 -5.99 16.76 10.60
C THR A 518 -5.98 15.23 10.70
N PRO A 519 -4.88 14.61 11.17
CA PRO A 519 -4.79 13.16 11.23
C PRO A 519 -5.94 12.59 12.08
N PRO A 520 -6.56 11.46 11.67
CA PRO A 520 -7.63 10.86 12.44
C PRO A 520 -7.12 10.54 13.85
N ALA A 521 -7.88 10.97 14.86
CA ALA A 521 -7.53 10.71 16.26
C ALA A 521 -7.23 9.21 16.46
N PRO A 522 -6.11 8.85 17.12
CA PRO A 522 -5.71 7.45 17.26
C PRO A 522 -6.83 6.64 17.92
N LYS A 523 -7.27 5.58 17.23
CA LYS A 523 -8.26 4.64 17.78
C LYS A 523 -7.68 4.03 19.05
N THR A 524 -8.31 4.36 20.17
CA THR A 524 -7.87 3.91 21.48
C THR A 524 -8.77 2.76 21.93
N THR A 525 -8.19 1.61 22.22
CA THR A 525 -8.95 0.44 22.70
C THR A 525 -8.94 0.45 24.22
N MET A 526 -10.12 0.55 24.84
CA MET A 526 -10.28 0.44 26.28
C MET A 526 -10.70 -0.98 26.64
N ILE A 527 -9.87 -1.68 27.42
CA ILE A 527 -10.19 -2.98 27.98
C ILE A 527 -10.46 -2.79 29.48
N ARG A 528 -11.65 -3.20 29.92
CA ARG A 528 -12.05 -3.14 31.33
C ARG A 528 -11.82 -4.51 31.96
N SER A 529 -10.87 -4.59 32.90
CA SER A 529 -10.66 -5.77 33.74
C SER A 529 -10.78 -5.34 35.20
N GLY A 530 -11.92 -5.66 35.83
CA GLY A 530 -12.23 -5.22 37.20
C GLY A 530 -12.28 -3.70 37.38
N ASN A 531 -11.66 -3.19 38.45
CA ASN A 531 -11.66 -1.78 38.84
C ASN A 531 -10.58 -0.93 38.14
N GLN A 532 -9.84 -1.48 37.18
CA GLN A 532 -8.82 -0.75 36.42
C GLN A 532 -9.21 -0.63 34.94
N ILE A 533 -9.06 0.58 34.39
CA ILE A 533 -9.19 0.86 32.96
C ILE A 533 -7.79 0.85 32.37
N GLN A 534 -7.52 -0.07 31.43
CA GLN A 534 -6.28 -0.06 30.65
C GLN A 534 -6.56 0.46 29.25
N VAL A 535 -5.74 1.42 28.83
CA VAL A 535 -5.89 2.17 27.58
C VAL A 535 -4.75 1.76 26.66
N PHE A 536 -5.07 1.24 25.47
CA PHE A 536 -4.07 0.78 24.49
C PHE A 536 -4.12 1.64 23.23
N ASN A 537 -2.95 1.95 22.67
CA ASN A 537 -2.83 2.59 21.35
C ASN A 537 -3.02 1.56 20.21
N ALA A 538 -3.08 2.04 18.96
CA ALA A 538 -3.32 1.20 17.78
C ALA A 538 -2.24 0.13 17.52
N ASN A 539 -1.06 0.26 18.12
CA ASN A 539 0.07 -0.67 18.00
C ASN A 539 0.19 -1.61 19.21
N GLY A 540 -0.82 -1.66 20.10
CA GLY A 540 -0.81 -2.50 21.30
C GLY A 540 0.00 -1.95 22.48
N GLY A 541 0.56 -0.74 22.36
CA GLY A 541 1.27 -0.06 23.44
C GLY A 541 0.33 0.46 24.52
N ARG A 542 0.64 0.18 25.80
CA ARG A 542 -0.09 0.70 26.97
C ARG A 542 0.13 2.20 27.12
N ILE A 543 -0.95 2.96 27.23
CA ILE A 543 -0.93 4.38 27.60
C ILE A 543 -1.09 4.46 29.12
N GLN A 544 -0.07 4.95 29.82
CA GLN A 544 -0.16 5.26 31.26
C GLN A 544 -1.02 6.52 31.44
N VAL A 545 -2.22 6.36 32.00
CA VAL A 545 -3.02 7.50 32.47
C VAL A 545 -2.47 7.87 33.85
N ALA A 546 -1.91 9.08 33.98
CA ALA A 546 -1.41 9.58 35.26
C ALA A 546 -2.53 9.59 36.32
N PRO A 547 -2.27 9.12 37.56
CA PRO A 547 -3.27 9.16 38.61
C PRO A 547 -3.58 10.61 39.00
N ARG A 548 -4.88 10.93 39.04
CA ARG A 548 -5.39 12.19 39.56
C ARG A 548 -4.97 12.33 41.04
N PRO A 549 -4.46 13.49 41.50
CA PRO A 549 -4.06 13.66 42.89
C PRO A 549 -5.29 13.51 43.81
N ALA A 550 -5.12 12.73 44.87
CA ALA A 550 -6.16 12.47 45.87
C ALA A 550 -6.51 13.76 46.64
N PRO A 551 -7.79 13.96 47.03
CA PRO A 551 -8.16 15.07 47.89
C PRO A 551 -7.63 14.85 49.33
N PRO A 552 -7.32 15.92 50.07
CA PRO A 552 -6.80 15.80 51.43
C PRO A 552 -7.90 15.25 52.36
N GLN A 553 -7.54 14.23 53.14
CA GLN A 553 -8.41 13.67 54.17
C GLN A 553 -8.46 14.63 55.36
N GLY A 554 -9.67 15.06 55.73
CA GLY A 554 -9.89 15.88 56.91
C GLY A 554 -11.37 16.05 57.26
N VAL A 555 -11.79 15.28 58.25
CA VAL A 555 -12.95 15.48 59.15
C VAL A 555 -14.33 15.01 58.65
N LEU A 556 -14.84 14.09 59.46
CA LEU A 556 -16.11 13.40 59.45
C LEU A 556 -17.27 14.34 59.84
N GLN A 557 -18.47 13.96 59.37
CA GLN A 557 -19.75 14.05 60.10
C GLN A 557 -20.73 15.18 59.71
N GLY A 558 -21.95 14.79 59.32
CA GLY A 558 -23.18 15.52 59.66
C GLY A 558 -24.08 16.01 58.52
N PHE A 559 -25.07 15.19 58.17
CA PHE A 559 -26.50 15.55 57.95
C PHE A 559 -26.96 16.88 57.28
N ILE A 560 -27.81 16.73 56.25
CA ILE A 560 -29.13 17.40 56.01
C ILE A 560 -29.25 18.79 55.31
N MET A 561 -30.23 18.83 54.38
CA MET A 561 -30.96 19.94 53.69
C MET A 561 -30.17 20.75 52.64
N ALA A 562 -30.61 20.90 51.38
CA ALA A 562 -31.88 21.35 50.79
C ALA A 562 -32.17 22.86 50.96
N PHE A 563 -32.48 23.47 49.80
CA PHE A 563 -33.11 24.79 49.54
C PHE A 563 -32.24 26.06 49.37
N ALA A 564 -32.32 26.54 48.11
CA ALA A 564 -32.70 27.89 47.69
C ALA A 564 -31.68 29.05 47.71
N GLY A 565 -31.70 29.80 46.59
CA GLY A 565 -31.54 31.26 46.61
C GLY A 565 -30.34 31.82 45.85
N ALA A 566 -30.55 32.26 44.62
CA ALA A 566 -29.70 33.24 43.92
C ALA A 566 -29.98 34.69 44.42
N PRO A 567 -29.42 35.75 43.80
CA PRO A 567 -28.06 36.34 43.87
C PRO A 567 -28.10 37.76 44.51
N PRO A 568 -27.06 38.65 44.46
CA PRO A 568 -26.75 39.45 43.25
C PRO A 568 -25.25 39.81 43.02
N ALA A 569 -24.95 40.26 41.79
CA ALA A 569 -23.74 40.98 41.36
C ALA A 569 -23.83 42.49 41.77
N PRO A 570 -22.91 43.44 41.44
CA PRO A 570 -21.70 43.36 40.59
C PRO A 570 -20.47 44.15 41.10
N GLN A 571 -19.29 43.95 40.47
CA GLN A 571 -18.39 45.06 40.12
C GLN A 571 -17.33 44.63 39.08
N ALA A 572 -17.12 45.54 38.13
CA ALA A 572 -16.36 45.37 36.90
C ALA A 572 -14.87 45.68 37.09
N ALA A 573 -14.02 44.97 36.36
CA ALA A 573 -12.73 45.48 35.91
C ALA A 573 -12.38 44.86 34.55
N ALA A 574 -11.85 45.72 33.67
CA ALA A 574 -11.81 45.60 32.23
C ALA A 574 -10.76 44.61 31.67
N SER A 575 -11.01 44.20 30.42
CA SER A 575 -10.20 43.34 29.53
C SER A 575 -8.78 43.89 29.26
N PRO A 576 -7.89 43.07 28.64
CA PRO A 576 -7.88 43.08 27.18
C PRO A 576 -7.85 41.70 26.53
N ALA A 577 -8.26 41.71 25.27
CA ALA A 577 -8.43 40.59 24.37
C ALA A 577 -7.19 39.71 24.21
N GLY A 578 -7.41 38.39 24.16
CA GLY A 578 -6.43 37.38 23.80
C GLY A 578 -7.16 36.19 23.20
N ALA A 579 -6.76 35.83 21.98
CA ALA A 579 -7.39 34.87 21.09
C ALA A 579 -7.75 33.53 21.77
N GLY A 580 -9.05 33.23 21.84
CA GLY A 580 -9.56 31.93 22.21
C GLY A 580 -9.47 30.96 21.04
N ALA A 581 -8.59 29.98 21.15
CA ALA A 581 -8.56 28.79 20.32
C ALA A 581 -9.94 28.11 20.34
N SER A 582 -10.66 28.16 19.22
CA SER A 582 -11.90 27.42 19.07
C SER A 582 -11.57 25.94 18.86
N THR A 583 -11.89 25.14 19.87
CA THR A 583 -11.94 23.69 19.75
C THR A 583 -13.04 23.35 18.74
N GLY A 584 -12.65 22.69 17.65
CA GLY A 584 -13.52 22.35 16.53
C GLY A 584 -14.67 21.43 16.95
N LYS A 585 -15.82 22.04 17.23
CA LYS A 585 -17.12 21.38 17.33
C LYS A 585 -17.79 21.55 15.97
N ALA A 586 -18.13 20.44 15.30
CA ALA A 586 -18.92 20.46 14.07
C ALA A 586 -20.25 21.18 14.34
N SER A 587 -20.38 22.41 13.82
CA SER A 587 -21.61 23.20 13.86
C SER A 587 -22.60 22.57 12.89
N GLY A 588 -23.81 22.24 13.35
CA GLY A 588 -24.88 21.78 12.47
C GLY A 588 -25.27 22.93 11.54
N ARG A 589 -25.06 22.74 10.23
CA ARG A 589 -25.48 23.70 9.20
C ARG A 589 -26.50 23.04 8.29
N ARG A 590 -27.52 23.80 7.90
CA ARG A 590 -28.42 23.40 6.81
C ARG A 590 -27.59 23.26 5.53
N ALA A 591 -27.70 22.11 4.88
CA ALA A 591 -26.85 21.77 3.75
C ALA A 591 -27.56 20.82 2.78
N LEU A 592 -27.28 21.01 1.50
CA LEU A 592 -27.61 20.08 0.43
C LEU A 592 -26.39 19.21 0.13
N TYR A 593 -26.58 17.89 0.12
CA TYR A 593 -25.57 16.91 -0.24
C TYR A 593 -25.92 16.32 -1.61
N LEU A 594 -25.00 16.47 -2.57
CA LEU A 594 -25.20 15.97 -3.94
C LEU A 594 -24.55 14.59 -4.14
N ARG A 595 -24.99 13.89 -5.20
CA ARG A 595 -24.38 12.61 -5.62
C ARG A 595 -22.95 12.79 -6.17
N THR A 596 -22.59 13.99 -6.62
CA THR A 596 -21.20 14.37 -6.96
C THR A 596 -20.28 14.46 -5.74
N GLY A 597 -20.83 14.40 -4.53
CA GLY A 597 -20.08 14.60 -3.28
C GLY A 597 -20.05 16.04 -2.78
N ASP A 598 -20.68 16.97 -3.50
CA ASP A 598 -20.81 18.37 -3.07
C ASP A 598 -21.64 18.50 -1.79
N ILE A 599 -21.25 19.46 -0.97
CA ILE A 599 -21.89 19.85 0.28
C ILE A 599 -22.06 21.36 0.21
N ILE A 600 -23.28 21.78 -0.14
CA ILE A 600 -23.62 23.18 -0.39
C ILE A 600 -24.44 23.70 0.79
N PRO A 601 -23.93 24.68 1.58
CA PRO A 601 -24.72 25.35 2.60
C PRO A 601 -25.92 26.06 1.96
N ALA A 602 -27.12 25.62 2.30
CA ALA A 602 -28.33 26.15 1.70
C ALA A 602 -29.55 25.92 2.60
N GLU A 603 -30.52 26.81 2.50
CA GLU A 603 -31.85 26.64 3.08
C GLU A 603 -32.74 25.93 2.05
N VAL A 604 -33.34 24.80 2.43
CA VAL A 604 -34.35 24.14 1.60
C VAL A 604 -35.70 24.80 1.84
N THR A 605 -36.24 25.47 0.83
CA THR A 605 -37.51 26.19 0.90
C THR A 605 -38.69 25.33 0.47
N MET A 606 -38.49 24.44 -0.50
CA MET A 606 -39.55 23.58 -1.04
C MET A 606 -39.00 22.23 -1.53
N ILE A 607 -39.81 21.18 -1.41
CA ILE A 607 -39.63 19.91 -2.11
C ILE A 607 -40.94 19.58 -2.83
N ASP A 608 -40.86 19.22 -4.11
CA ASP A 608 -41.98 18.77 -4.92
C ASP A 608 -41.65 17.45 -5.62
N GLU A 609 -42.51 16.99 -6.55
CA GLU A 609 -42.28 15.74 -7.29
C GLU A 609 -41.07 15.76 -8.22
N LYS A 610 -40.59 16.95 -8.60
CA LYS A 610 -39.50 17.13 -9.56
C LYS A 610 -38.15 17.28 -8.85
N GLY A 611 -38.12 17.91 -7.68
CA GLY A 611 -36.86 18.21 -7.02
C GLY A 611 -36.97 19.02 -5.73
N VAL A 612 -35.88 19.72 -5.45
CA VAL A 612 -35.68 20.51 -4.23
C VAL A 612 -35.31 21.93 -4.63
N THR A 613 -36.04 22.90 -4.11
CA THR A 613 -35.71 24.31 -4.25
C THR A 613 -34.90 24.75 -3.02
N ILE A 614 -33.73 25.30 -3.28
CA ILE A 614 -32.80 25.77 -2.26
C ILE A 614 -32.51 27.26 -2.41
N ARG A 615 -32.14 27.91 -1.30
CA ARG A 615 -31.63 29.27 -1.26
C ARG A 615 -30.25 29.26 -0.63
N THR A 616 -29.27 29.83 -1.33
CA THR A 616 -27.89 29.98 -0.80
C THR A 616 -27.68 31.42 -0.32
N SER A 617 -26.56 31.71 0.34
CA SER A 617 -26.20 33.08 0.73
C SER A 617 -25.91 34.00 -0.47
N HIS A 618 -25.71 33.45 -1.68
CA HIS A 618 -25.24 34.20 -2.85
C HIS A 618 -26.17 34.10 -4.07
N SER A 619 -27.22 33.27 -4.04
CA SER A 619 -28.16 33.07 -5.14
C SER A 619 -29.62 33.23 -4.68
N LYS A 620 -30.49 33.63 -5.62
CA LYS A 620 -31.96 33.46 -5.46
C LYS A 620 -32.31 31.96 -5.41
N ASP A 621 -33.59 31.63 -5.26
CA ASP A 621 -34.08 30.25 -5.24
C ASP A 621 -33.56 29.47 -6.47
N VAL A 622 -32.82 28.37 -6.22
CA VAL A 622 -32.24 27.46 -7.21
C VAL A 622 -32.96 26.13 -7.11
N PHE A 623 -33.41 25.59 -8.25
CA PHE A 623 -34.04 24.28 -8.33
C PHE A 623 -33.00 23.20 -8.62
N VAL A 624 -33.00 22.12 -7.83
CA VAL A 624 -32.12 20.96 -7.98
C VAL A 624 -32.96 19.70 -8.16
N PRO A 625 -32.83 18.96 -9.29
CA PRO A 625 -33.63 17.77 -9.53
C PRO A 625 -33.23 16.61 -8.60
N HIS A 626 -34.18 15.71 -8.31
CA HIS A 626 -33.98 14.62 -7.34
C HIS A 626 -32.83 13.66 -7.67
N ASP A 627 -32.52 13.41 -8.94
CA ASP A 627 -31.44 12.52 -9.39
C ASP A 627 -30.04 13.02 -9.04
N LYS A 628 -29.90 14.33 -8.72
CA LYS A 628 -28.63 14.93 -8.30
C LYS A 628 -28.42 14.93 -6.79
N ILE A 629 -29.45 14.63 -6.00
CA ILE A 629 -29.47 14.84 -4.56
C ILE A 629 -29.24 13.52 -3.83
N LYS A 630 -28.34 13.53 -2.84
CA LYS A 630 -28.13 12.39 -1.94
C LYS A 630 -28.76 12.61 -0.56
N ALA A 631 -28.70 13.83 -0.03
CA ALA A 631 -29.36 14.16 1.23
C ALA A 631 -29.62 15.67 1.37
N VAL A 632 -30.56 16.03 2.24
CA VAL A 632 -30.68 17.39 2.78
C VAL A 632 -30.61 17.35 4.31
N GLU A 633 -29.91 18.33 4.87
CA GLU A 633 -29.87 18.61 6.29
C GLU A 633 -30.64 19.90 6.57
N LEU A 634 -31.66 19.79 7.41
CA LEU A 634 -32.73 20.77 7.56
C LEU A 634 -32.72 21.47 8.93
N SER A 635 -31.80 21.10 9.82
CA SER A 635 -31.69 21.57 11.21
C SER A 635 -30.28 22.08 11.49
N GLU A 636 -30.18 23.17 12.27
CA GLU A 636 -28.90 23.76 12.74
C GLU A 636 -28.42 23.15 14.07
N GLU A 637 -29.32 22.54 14.83
CA GLU A 637 -28.97 21.86 16.08
C GLU A 637 -28.10 20.63 15.81
N PRO A 638 -27.01 20.42 16.57
CA PRO A 638 -26.21 19.22 16.49
C PRO A 638 -27.08 18.03 16.88
N VAL A 639 -27.55 17.28 15.88
CA VAL A 639 -28.40 16.12 16.11
C VAL A 639 -27.57 15.10 16.87
N VAL A 640 -27.99 14.75 18.10
CA VAL A 640 -27.32 13.75 18.94
C VAL A 640 -26.96 12.55 18.06
N PRO A 641 -25.68 12.13 17.99
CA PRO A 641 -25.29 10.97 17.22
C PRO A 641 -25.86 9.74 17.91
N VAL A 642 -27.07 9.34 17.53
CA VAL A 642 -27.59 8.01 17.83
C VAL A 642 -26.67 7.06 17.07
N ARG A 643 -25.81 6.34 17.80
CA ARG A 643 -25.05 5.23 17.22
C ARG A 643 -26.07 4.18 16.76
N LEU A 644 -26.44 4.23 15.49
CA LEU A 644 -27.12 3.14 14.80
C LEU A 644 -26.21 1.93 14.91
N ASN A 645 -26.63 0.90 15.67
CA ASN A 645 -25.93 -0.38 15.64
C ASN A 645 -26.01 -0.96 14.22
N LYS A 646 -25.04 -1.81 13.88
CA LYS A 646 -24.89 -2.37 12.52
C LYS A 646 -26.19 -3.01 12.02
N ALA A 647 -26.83 -3.82 12.88
CA ALA A 647 -28.10 -4.50 12.57
C ALA A 647 -29.26 -3.55 12.24
N LYS A 648 -29.45 -2.45 12.99
CA LYS A 648 -30.53 -1.48 12.72
C LYS A 648 -30.27 -0.71 11.43
N ARG A 649 -29.01 -0.38 11.11
CA ARG A 649 -28.64 0.22 9.83
C ARG A 649 -28.91 -0.72 8.67
N GLU A 650 -28.47 -1.98 8.77
CA GLU A 650 -28.72 -3.01 7.77
C GLU A 650 -30.23 -3.16 7.54
N ARG A 651 -31.04 -3.31 8.59
CA ARG A 651 -32.50 -3.42 8.48
C ARG A 651 -33.17 -2.22 7.81
N LEU A 652 -32.69 -0.99 8.03
CA LEU A 652 -33.22 0.21 7.37
C LEU A 652 -32.93 0.22 5.87
N LEU A 653 -31.75 -0.29 5.49
CA LEU A 653 -31.23 -0.31 4.13
C LEU A 653 -31.60 -1.59 3.36
N THR A 654 -32.07 -2.64 4.02
CA THR A 654 -32.58 -3.83 3.35
C THR A 654 -33.95 -3.57 2.73
N LEU A 655 -34.05 -3.76 1.41
CA LEU A 655 -35.28 -3.67 0.62
C LEU A 655 -36.08 -4.97 0.78
N PRO A 656 -37.26 -4.96 1.44
CA PRO A 656 -38.09 -6.15 1.57
C PRO A 656 -38.59 -6.61 0.20
N ARG A 657 -38.70 -7.93 0.00
CA ARG A 657 -39.11 -8.52 -1.29
C ARG A 657 -40.45 -8.00 -1.81
N VAL A 658 -41.42 -7.79 -0.92
CA VAL A 658 -42.74 -7.20 -1.24
C VAL A 658 -42.66 -5.75 -1.72
N GLN A 659 -41.56 -5.04 -1.45
CA GLN A 659 -41.32 -3.66 -1.87
C GLN A 659 -40.40 -3.57 -3.10
N LYS A 660 -39.95 -4.68 -3.71
CA LYS A 660 -39.13 -4.66 -4.94
C LYS A 660 -39.83 -3.93 -6.10
N GLY A 661 -41.15 -4.07 -6.23
CA GLY A 661 -41.93 -3.39 -7.29
C GLY A 661 -42.21 -1.90 -7.04
N SER A 662 -41.99 -1.39 -5.82
CA SER A 662 -42.15 0.03 -5.46
C SER A 662 -41.24 0.35 -4.27
N PRO A 663 -39.93 0.49 -4.50
CA PRO A 663 -38.97 0.69 -3.42
C PRO A 663 -39.18 2.07 -2.77
N PRO A 664 -38.91 2.19 -1.45
CA PRO A 664 -38.89 3.48 -0.80
C PRO A 664 -37.75 4.33 -1.36
N THR A 665 -38.03 5.61 -1.61
CA THR A 665 -37.07 6.54 -2.22
C THR A 665 -36.35 7.43 -1.20
N HIS A 666 -36.80 7.45 0.06
CA HIS A 666 -36.28 8.35 1.09
C HIS A 666 -36.21 7.70 2.48
N LEU A 667 -35.21 8.13 3.27
CA LEU A 667 -35.18 8.03 4.72
C LEU A 667 -35.29 9.41 5.34
N VAL A 668 -36.32 9.62 6.16
CA VAL A 668 -36.53 10.85 6.91
C VAL A 668 -36.07 10.62 8.34
N ARG A 669 -35.13 11.44 8.82
CA ARG A 669 -34.64 11.43 10.19
C ARG A 669 -35.22 12.60 10.96
N SER A 670 -35.79 12.34 12.13
CA SER A 670 -36.25 13.38 13.05
C SER A 670 -35.14 13.91 13.98
N LYS A 671 -35.37 15.05 14.62
CA LYS A 671 -34.43 15.66 15.59
C LYS A 671 -34.11 14.76 16.80
N ASN A 672 -35.07 13.95 17.24
CA ASN A 672 -34.88 12.97 18.33
C ASN A 672 -34.23 11.64 17.87
N GLY A 673 -33.90 11.50 16.58
CA GLY A 673 -33.12 10.36 16.07
C GLY A 673 -33.95 9.18 15.54
N ASP A 674 -35.27 9.33 15.41
CA ASP A 674 -36.12 8.34 14.76
C ASP A 674 -35.93 8.39 13.24
N TYR A 675 -36.16 7.25 12.59
CA TYR A 675 -36.08 7.10 11.13
C TYR A 675 -37.42 6.62 10.59
N LEU A 676 -37.90 7.29 9.55
CA LEU A 676 -39.06 6.91 8.76
C LEU A 676 -38.62 6.61 7.33
N ARG A 677 -38.99 5.45 6.82
CA ARG A 677 -38.72 5.02 5.44
C ARG A 677 -39.98 5.18 4.60
N GLY A 678 -39.88 5.87 3.46
CA GLY A 678 -41.02 6.16 2.58
C GLY A 678 -40.62 6.92 1.33
N ARG A 679 -41.59 7.54 0.67
CA ARG A 679 -41.38 8.45 -0.46
C ARG A 679 -41.83 9.85 -0.06
N VAL A 680 -40.93 10.83 -0.11
CA VAL A 680 -41.30 12.24 0.10
C VAL A 680 -42.11 12.70 -1.11
N VAL A 681 -43.29 13.26 -0.84
CA VAL A 681 -44.23 13.76 -1.87
C VAL A 681 -44.09 15.27 -2.02
N ALA A 682 -44.10 15.99 -0.89
CA ALA A 682 -43.97 17.44 -0.87
C ALA A 682 -43.42 17.92 0.47
N MET A 683 -42.76 19.08 0.47
CA MET A 683 -42.35 19.78 1.67
C MET A 683 -42.45 21.29 1.46
N ASP A 684 -42.98 21.97 2.47
CA ASP A 684 -42.95 23.44 2.58
C ASP A 684 -42.34 23.86 3.92
N GLU A 685 -42.50 25.14 4.27
CA GLU A 685 -41.99 25.71 5.52
C GLU A 685 -42.66 25.13 6.78
N LYS A 686 -43.85 24.52 6.68
CA LYS A 686 -44.67 24.07 7.80
C LYS A 686 -44.71 22.55 7.94
N ALA A 687 -44.73 21.81 6.83
CA ALA A 687 -44.95 20.38 6.83
C ALA A 687 -44.13 19.63 5.77
N LEU A 688 -43.86 18.34 6.07
CA LEU A 688 -43.33 17.34 5.16
C LEU A 688 -44.38 16.24 4.96
N GLN A 689 -44.72 15.94 3.72
CA GLN A 689 -45.61 14.85 3.34
C GLN A 689 -44.79 13.65 2.87
N VAL A 690 -45.00 12.50 3.50
CA VAL A 690 -44.28 11.25 3.20
C VAL A 690 -45.29 10.13 2.98
N GLU A 691 -45.24 9.52 1.80
CA GLU A 691 -45.97 8.29 1.48
C GLU A 691 -45.27 7.08 2.13
N VAL A 692 -46.00 6.36 2.97
CA VAL A 692 -45.52 5.16 3.66
C VAL A 692 -46.57 4.07 3.48
N ARG A 693 -46.23 3.00 2.76
CA ARG A 693 -47.16 1.89 2.45
C ARG A 693 -48.47 2.37 1.79
N LEU A 694 -48.37 3.26 0.80
CA LEU A 694 -49.50 3.86 0.05
C LEU A 694 -50.37 4.84 0.86
N GLU A 695 -49.99 5.19 2.09
CA GLU A 695 -50.64 6.23 2.87
C GLU A 695 -49.75 7.46 3.00
N VAL A 696 -50.28 8.65 2.69
CA VAL A 696 -49.57 9.91 2.89
C VAL A 696 -49.68 10.33 4.35
N LYS A 697 -48.53 10.49 5.01
CA LYS A 697 -48.41 11.01 6.37
C LYS A 697 -47.83 12.41 6.37
N THR A 698 -48.44 13.30 7.14
CA THR A 698 -47.98 14.68 7.31
C THR A 698 -47.18 14.82 8.61
N LEU A 699 -45.94 15.29 8.50
CA LEU A 699 -45.03 15.53 9.61
C LEU A 699 -44.76 17.04 9.74
N PRO A 700 -44.74 17.62 10.97
CA PRO A 700 -44.31 19.00 11.16
C PRO A 700 -42.86 19.22 10.70
N ARG A 701 -42.62 20.25 9.89
CA ARG A 701 -41.31 20.57 9.31
C ARG A 701 -40.21 20.76 10.36
N GLU A 702 -40.57 21.31 11.51
CA GLU A 702 -39.68 21.54 12.66
C GLU A 702 -39.14 20.26 13.31
N ARG A 703 -39.83 19.12 13.14
CA ARG A 703 -39.41 17.83 13.71
C ARG A 703 -38.40 17.10 12.82
N VAL A 704 -38.29 17.50 11.55
CA VAL A 704 -37.44 16.85 10.56
C VAL A 704 -36.04 17.43 10.63
N ALA A 705 -35.06 16.55 10.86
CA ALA A 705 -33.65 16.94 10.90
C ALA A 705 -32.95 16.71 9.56
N ARG A 706 -33.22 15.57 8.89
CA ARG A 706 -32.58 15.20 7.62
C ARG A 706 -33.52 14.38 6.73
N ILE A 707 -33.29 14.44 5.43
CA ILE A 707 -33.91 13.56 4.44
C ILE A 707 -32.76 12.98 3.59
N ILE A 708 -32.72 11.67 3.41
CA ILE A 708 -31.70 10.94 2.64
C ILE A 708 -32.38 10.26 1.46
N TRP A 709 -31.85 10.42 0.25
CA TRP A 709 -32.38 9.78 -0.96
C TRP A 709 -31.79 8.37 -1.12
N LEU A 710 -32.70 7.43 -1.39
CA LEU A 710 -32.45 6.01 -1.64
C LEU A 710 -32.92 5.71 -3.06
N GLN A 711 -32.02 5.74 -4.05
CA GLN A 711 -32.41 5.42 -5.43
C GLN A 711 -32.19 3.94 -5.74
N ALA A 712 -32.93 3.40 -6.70
CA ALA A 712 -32.81 2.00 -7.10
C ALA A 712 -31.43 1.68 -7.72
N GLU A 713 -30.79 2.67 -8.36
CA GLU A 713 -29.42 2.58 -8.87
C GLU A 713 -28.37 2.40 -7.76
N ASP A 714 -28.69 2.81 -6.53
CA ASP A 714 -27.85 2.65 -5.34
C ASP A 714 -28.03 1.26 -4.69
N LEU A 715 -28.65 0.28 -5.38
CA LEU A 715 -28.72 -1.09 -4.90
C LEU A 715 -27.34 -1.76 -5.02
N GLU A 716 -26.85 -2.38 -3.94
CA GLU A 716 -25.71 -3.31 -3.98
C GLU A 716 -26.08 -4.59 -4.76
N THR A 717 -26.36 -4.47 -6.06
CA THR A 717 -26.52 -5.64 -6.93
C THR A 717 -25.12 -6.17 -7.23
N GLY A 718 -24.92 -7.49 -7.15
CA GLY A 718 -23.67 -8.15 -7.55
C GLY A 718 -23.32 -8.03 -9.04
N LYS A 719 -23.90 -7.07 -9.75
CA LYS A 719 -23.44 -6.58 -11.04
C LYS A 719 -22.96 -5.15 -10.80
N ALA A 720 -21.66 -4.93 -10.92
CA ALA A 720 -21.14 -3.58 -11.10
C ALA A 720 -22.05 -2.89 -12.12
N ALA A 721 -22.63 -1.74 -11.75
CA ALA A 721 -23.16 -0.84 -12.76
C ALA A 721 -22.06 -0.71 -13.83
N PRO A 722 -22.40 -0.82 -15.13
CA PRO A 722 -21.38 -0.62 -16.15
C PRO A 722 -20.68 0.68 -15.80
N GLN A 723 -19.37 0.60 -15.56
CA GLN A 723 -18.51 1.77 -15.64
C GLN A 723 -18.77 2.30 -17.05
N GLN A 724 -19.70 3.24 -17.17
CA GLN A 724 -19.79 4.05 -18.36
C GLN A 724 -18.44 4.70 -18.44
N GLU A 725 -17.67 4.34 -19.47
CA GLU A 725 -16.52 5.12 -19.87
C GLU A 725 -16.98 6.58 -19.87
N PRO A 726 -16.28 7.47 -19.14
CA PRO A 726 -16.67 8.88 -19.09
C PRO A 726 -16.81 9.37 -20.52
N ALA A 727 -17.96 9.97 -20.82
CA ALA A 727 -18.26 10.43 -22.17
C ALA A 727 -17.10 11.33 -22.65
N ALA A 728 -16.74 11.24 -23.93
CA ALA A 728 -15.58 11.93 -24.51
C ALA A 728 -15.62 13.47 -24.36
N ASP A 729 -16.75 14.04 -23.94
CA ASP A 729 -17.02 15.46 -23.70
C ASP A 729 -17.09 15.85 -22.20
N GLU A 730 -16.56 15.03 -21.28
CA GLU A 730 -16.52 15.40 -19.86
C GLU A 730 -15.62 16.62 -19.61
N GLU A 731 -16.28 17.76 -19.46
CA GLU A 731 -15.77 19.02 -18.93
C GLU A 731 -14.84 18.79 -17.73
N TRP A 732 -13.63 19.34 -17.76
CA TRP A 732 -12.62 19.13 -16.71
C TRP A 732 -13.01 19.90 -15.44
N LEU A 733 -13.42 19.17 -14.39
CA LEU A 733 -13.94 19.75 -13.14
C LEU A 733 -12.91 19.82 -12.02
N VAL A 734 -13.11 20.77 -11.10
CA VAL A 734 -12.43 20.85 -9.81
C VAL A 734 -13.44 20.81 -8.68
N GLN A 735 -13.05 20.27 -7.51
CA GLN A 735 -13.84 20.35 -6.28
C GLN A 735 -13.04 21.04 -5.18
N ALA A 736 -13.52 22.20 -4.73
CA ALA A 736 -12.95 22.91 -3.58
C ALA A 736 -13.49 22.32 -2.28
N VAL A 737 -12.60 21.87 -1.41
CA VAL A 737 -12.90 21.33 -0.07
C VAL A 737 -12.37 22.29 0.98
N ARG A 738 -13.25 22.75 1.87
CA ARG A 738 -12.96 23.77 2.88
C ARG A 738 -13.03 23.19 4.30
N LYS A 739 -12.36 23.86 5.24
CA LYS A 739 -12.31 23.47 6.66
C LYS A 739 -13.69 23.36 7.32
N ASP A 740 -14.66 24.15 6.86
CA ASP A 740 -16.02 24.15 7.38
C ASP A 740 -16.89 23.00 6.82
N GLY A 741 -16.28 22.09 6.04
CA GLY A 741 -16.93 20.91 5.47
C GLY A 741 -17.61 21.16 4.13
N VAL A 742 -17.59 22.40 3.62
CA VAL A 742 -18.15 22.73 2.31
C VAL A 742 -17.33 22.05 1.21
N ARG A 743 -18.05 21.45 0.26
CA ARG A 743 -17.49 20.84 -0.95
C ARG A 743 -18.24 21.42 -2.15
N LEU A 744 -17.52 22.05 -3.07
CA LEU A 744 -18.13 22.68 -4.24
C LEU A 744 -17.39 22.26 -5.51
N THR A 745 -18.09 21.53 -6.38
CA THR A 745 -17.61 21.13 -7.69
C THR A 745 -18.07 22.12 -8.77
N TYR A 746 -17.14 22.51 -9.63
CA TYR A 746 -17.36 23.46 -10.71
C TYR A 746 -16.32 23.30 -11.82
N ALA A 747 -16.65 23.75 -13.02
CA ALA A 747 -15.68 23.91 -14.09
C ALA A 747 -14.87 25.19 -13.80
N PRO A 748 -13.55 25.10 -13.56
CA PRO A 748 -12.74 26.30 -13.36
C PRO A 748 -12.72 27.10 -14.68
N GLU A 749 -12.67 28.43 -14.60
CA GLU A 749 -12.57 29.29 -15.79
C GLU A 749 -11.31 30.14 -15.75
N ARG A 750 -11.02 30.77 -14.60
CA ARG A 750 -9.86 31.64 -14.42
C ARG A 750 -9.52 31.84 -12.94
N LEU A 751 -8.29 32.25 -12.68
CA LEU A 751 -7.80 32.67 -11.36
C LEU A 751 -7.52 34.18 -11.38
N GLU A 752 -8.22 34.94 -10.54
CA GLU A 752 -8.02 36.38 -10.36
C GLU A 752 -7.47 36.63 -8.95
N GLY A 753 -6.18 36.97 -8.85
CA GLY A 753 -5.49 37.03 -7.56
C GLY A 753 -5.53 35.67 -6.85
N ASP A 754 -6.06 35.63 -5.63
CA ASP A 754 -6.28 34.40 -4.87
C ASP A 754 -7.71 33.85 -5.00
N THR A 755 -8.48 34.26 -6.01
CA THR A 755 -9.88 33.81 -6.21
C THR A 755 -10.01 32.98 -7.48
N LEU A 756 -10.34 31.70 -7.32
CA LEU A 756 -10.64 30.78 -8.41
C LEU A 756 -12.13 30.95 -8.79
N ILE A 757 -12.38 31.36 -10.04
CA ILE A 757 -13.71 31.64 -10.58
C ILE A 757 -14.07 30.53 -11.57
N GLY A 758 -15.33 30.09 -11.55
CA GLY A 758 -15.84 29.12 -12.50
C GLY A 758 -17.34 28.91 -12.40
N THR A 759 -17.86 27.90 -13.09
CA THR A 759 -19.29 27.63 -13.17
C THR A 759 -19.63 26.26 -12.58
N SER A 760 -20.46 26.26 -11.54
CA SER A 760 -21.05 25.05 -10.95
C SER A 760 -22.32 24.68 -11.70
N ARG A 761 -22.49 23.38 -11.99
CA ARG A 761 -23.69 22.84 -12.63
C ARG A 761 -24.96 22.99 -11.80
N VAL A 762 -24.83 23.25 -10.49
CA VAL A 762 -25.97 23.38 -9.58
C VAL A 762 -26.29 24.83 -9.26
N ILE A 763 -25.28 25.63 -8.89
CA ILE A 763 -25.51 27.01 -8.42
C ILE A 763 -25.11 28.10 -9.42
N GLY A 764 -24.58 27.74 -10.59
CA GLY A 764 -24.10 28.69 -11.60
C GLY A 764 -22.72 29.26 -11.27
N GLU A 765 -22.46 30.51 -11.62
CA GLU A 765 -21.19 31.19 -11.39
C GLU A 765 -20.80 31.15 -9.89
N CYS A 766 -19.57 30.74 -9.62
CA CYS A 766 -19.05 30.60 -8.27
C CYS A 766 -17.62 31.16 -8.16
N ARG A 767 -17.30 31.63 -6.95
CA ARG A 767 -16.01 32.23 -6.60
C ARG A 767 -15.51 31.58 -5.32
N VAL A 768 -14.31 31.02 -5.36
CA VAL A 768 -13.70 30.37 -4.18
C VAL A 768 -12.31 30.95 -3.97
N ARG A 769 -12.06 31.47 -2.77
CA ARG A 769 -10.75 31.98 -2.40
C ARG A 769 -9.81 30.84 -2.01
N LEU A 770 -8.58 30.84 -2.51
CA LEU A 770 -7.60 29.79 -2.27
C LEU A 770 -7.22 29.65 -0.78
N ASP A 771 -7.21 30.73 0.00
CA ASP A 771 -6.88 30.68 1.44
C ASP A 771 -7.96 29.99 2.30
N GLU A 772 -9.18 29.91 1.79
CA GLU A 772 -10.30 29.20 2.42
C GLU A 772 -10.34 27.71 2.07
N ILE A 773 -9.59 27.30 1.05
CA ILE A 773 -9.49 25.92 0.59
C ILE A 773 -8.46 25.18 1.47
N ASP A 774 -8.80 23.98 1.90
CA ASP A 774 -7.84 23.07 2.52
C ASP A 774 -7.31 22.09 1.46
N GLN A 775 -8.17 21.64 0.56
CA GLN A 775 -7.85 20.73 -0.55
C GLN A 775 -8.66 21.09 -1.80
N LEU A 776 -8.01 21.12 -2.96
CA LEU A 776 -8.65 21.23 -4.28
C LEU A 776 -8.48 19.89 -5.01
N LEU A 777 -9.56 19.18 -5.27
CA LEU A 777 -9.56 17.93 -6.05
C LEU A 777 -9.72 18.23 -7.54
N ILE A 778 -9.09 17.44 -8.41
CA ILE A 778 -9.01 17.68 -9.85
C ILE A 778 -9.37 16.40 -10.62
N GLY A 779 -10.33 16.51 -11.56
CA GLY A 779 -10.74 15.41 -12.43
C GLY A 779 -11.31 14.21 -11.67
N ALA A 780 -10.95 12.99 -12.12
CA ALA A 780 -11.46 11.72 -11.57
C ALA A 780 -11.23 11.50 -10.06
N ALA A 781 -10.27 12.22 -9.45
CA ALA A 781 -10.03 12.21 -8.01
C ALA A 781 -11.26 12.68 -7.20
N ILE A 782 -12.12 13.52 -7.79
CA ILE A 782 -13.36 13.99 -7.19
C ILE A 782 -14.29 12.80 -6.89
N GLU A 783 -14.53 11.93 -7.87
CA GLU A 783 -15.43 10.78 -7.73
C GLU A 783 -14.88 9.76 -6.73
N LYS A 784 -13.57 9.49 -6.78
CA LYS A 784 -12.89 8.57 -5.88
C LYS A 784 -13.01 9.00 -4.41
N GLU A 785 -12.91 10.30 -4.14
CA GLU A 785 -13.11 10.87 -2.80
C GLU A 785 -14.60 10.91 -2.42
N ALA A 786 -15.47 11.26 -3.35
CA ALA A 786 -16.92 11.33 -3.14
C ALA A 786 -17.51 9.99 -2.70
N ALA A 787 -17.06 8.87 -3.29
CA ALA A 787 -17.48 7.50 -2.94
C ALA A 787 -17.24 7.14 -1.46
N GLN A 788 -16.29 7.80 -0.79
CA GLN A 788 -15.96 7.56 0.61
C GLN A 788 -16.84 8.35 1.59
N LEU A 789 -17.64 9.30 1.10
CA LEU A 789 -18.44 10.20 1.94
C LEU A 789 -19.59 9.48 2.65
N THR A 790 -19.95 10.01 3.81
CA THR A 790 -20.89 9.40 4.76
C THR A 790 -22.22 8.99 4.11
N PHE A 791 -22.81 9.85 3.29
CA PHE A 791 -24.12 9.58 2.66
C PHE A 791 -24.03 8.71 1.41
N GLN A 792 -22.89 8.71 0.70
CA GLN A 792 -22.70 7.83 -0.46
C GLN A 792 -22.72 6.35 -0.10
N ARG A 793 -22.43 6.03 1.17
CA ARG A 793 -22.50 4.67 1.74
C ARG A 793 -23.89 4.25 2.23
N TRP A 794 -24.93 5.03 1.97
CA TRP A 794 -26.33 4.66 2.28
C TRP A 794 -26.95 4.08 1.02
N LEU A 795 -26.59 2.83 0.76
CA LEU A 795 -27.01 2.03 -0.37
C LEU A 795 -28.11 1.07 0.07
N LEU A 796 -29.10 0.85 -0.80
CA LEU A 796 -30.10 -0.18 -0.55
C LEU A 796 -29.45 -1.54 -0.80
N THR A 797 -29.87 -2.55 -0.04
CA THR A 797 -29.45 -3.94 -0.24
C THR A 797 -30.69 -4.79 -0.45
N ASP A 798 -30.66 -5.69 -1.41
CA ASP A 798 -31.76 -6.65 -1.56
C ASP A 798 -31.83 -7.55 -0.32
N ALA A 799 -33.05 -7.81 0.15
CA ALA A 799 -33.24 -8.88 1.13
C ALA A 799 -32.70 -10.20 0.54
N PRO A 800 -31.84 -10.94 1.26
CA PRO A 800 -31.29 -12.21 0.78
C PRO A 800 -32.39 -13.11 0.23
N GLU A 801 -32.18 -13.73 -0.92
CA GLU A 801 -33.16 -14.65 -1.50
C GLU A 801 -33.39 -15.86 -0.57
N PRO A 802 -34.62 -16.38 -0.49
CA PRO A 802 -34.89 -17.53 0.35
C PRO A 802 -34.16 -18.73 -0.28
N LYS A 803 -33.38 -19.46 0.52
CA LYS A 803 -32.87 -20.76 0.09
C LYS A 803 -34.05 -21.73 0.07
N ILE A 804 -34.72 -21.80 -1.07
CA ILE A 804 -35.64 -22.89 -1.39
C ILE A 804 -34.74 -24.00 -1.93
N THR A 805 -34.63 -25.10 -1.19
CA THR A 805 -34.03 -26.32 -1.74
C THR A 805 -35.10 -26.97 -2.59
N GLU A 806 -35.07 -26.67 -3.89
CA GLU A 806 -35.79 -27.48 -4.87
C GLU A 806 -34.98 -28.76 -5.06
N ASP A 807 -35.64 -29.90 -4.88
CA ASP A 807 -35.14 -31.23 -5.22
C ASP A 807 -34.84 -31.25 -6.73
N GLU A 808 -33.58 -31.07 -7.11
CA GLU A 808 -33.09 -31.53 -8.42
C GLU A 808 -31.91 -32.49 -8.23
N GLY A 809 -32.03 -33.60 -8.98
CA GLY A 809 -31.24 -34.81 -8.91
C GLY A 809 -29.73 -34.65 -8.88
N GLU A 810 -29.13 -35.64 -8.21
CA GLU A 810 -27.78 -36.17 -8.41
C GLU A 810 -26.60 -35.27 -8.03
N GLY A 811 -25.97 -35.64 -6.90
CA GLY A 811 -24.52 -35.54 -6.78
C GLY A 811 -23.98 -34.22 -6.24
N SER A 812 -24.48 -33.73 -5.11
CA SER A 812 -23.68 -32.89 -4.23
C SER A 812 -24.09 -33.10 -2.77
N ALA A 813 -23.12 -33.41 -1.93
CA ALA A 813 -23.30 -33.60 -0.50
C ALA A 813 -23.73 -32.28 0.18
N GLY A 814 -25.03 -32.02 0.13
CA GLY A 814 -25.73 -30.97 0.86
C GLY A 814 -27.13 -31.43 1.31
N GLY A 815 -27.37 -32.74 1.31
CA GLY A 815 -28.57 -33.35 1.90
C GLY A 815 -28.63 -33.06 3.39
N GLY A 816 -29.84 -32.68 3.85
CA GLY A 816 -30.14 -32.17 5.18
C GLY A 816 -29.22 -32.72 6.27
N ALA A 817 -28.43 -31.83 6.87
CA ALA A 817 -27.62 -32.17 8.02
C ALA A 817 -28.56 -32.83 9.04
N SER A 818 -28.27 -34.09 9.40
CA SER A 818 -28.65 -34.64 10.70
C SER A 818 -28.48 -33.49 11.70
N GLY A 819 -29.50 -33.15 12.50
CA GLY A 819 -29.54 -31.94 13.34
C GLY A 819 -28.45 -31.85 14.43
N LEU A 820 -27.30 -32.44 14.21
CA LEU A 820 -26.07 -32.56 14.99
C LEU A 820 -25.02 -31.50 14.65
N SER A 821 -25.11 -30.80 13.52
CA SER A 821 -24.04 -29.91 13.02
C SER A 821 -23.94 -28.54 13.73
N SER A 822 -24.86 -28.23 14.65
CA SER A 822 -24.84 -26.96 15.39
C SER A 822 -23.87 -27.00 16.58
N PRO A 823 -23.11 -25.92 16.83
CA PRO A 823 -22.20 -25.82 17.97
C PRO A 823 -22.91 -25.77 19.34
N LEU A 824 -24.25 -25.74 19.36
CA LEU A 824 -25.08 -25.84 20.57
C LEU A 824 -25.43 -27.29 20.92
N VAL A 825 -25.38 -28.22 19.97
CA VAL A 825 -25.70 -29.63 20.23
C VAL A 825 -24.70 -30.22 21.23
N GLY A 826 -25.21 -30.94 22.22
CA GLY A 826 -24.43 -31.52 23.32
C GLY A 826 -24.08 -30.53 24.45
N LYS A 827 -24.60 -29.29 24.41
CA LYS A 827 -24.38 -28.28 25.46
C LYS A 827 -25.67 -27.95 26.21
N PRO A 828 -25.59 -27.42 27.44
CA PRO A 828 -26.74 -26.85 28.13
C PRO A 828 -27.44 -25.79 27.28
N ALA A 829 -28.76 -25.88 27.17
CA ALA A 829 -29.57 -24.93 26.44
C ALA A 829 -29.52 -23.54 27.11
N PRO A 830 -29.24 -22.44 26.37
CA PRO A 830 -29.22 -21.11 26.95
C PRO A 830 -30.55 -20.75 27.64
N ASP A 831 -30.49 -20.43 28.94
CA ASP A 831 -31.70 -20.15 29.71
C ASP A 831 -32.36 -18.81 29.31
N PHE A 832 -33.69 -18.76 29.42
CA PHE A 832 -34.50 -17.58 29.15
C PHE A 832 -35.84 -17.60 29.88
N SER A 833 -36.40 -16.40 30.06
CA SER A 833 -37.73 -16.16 30.62
C SER A 833 -38.46 -15.16 29.72
N LEU A 834 -39.52 -15.59 29.04
CA LEU A 834 -40.30 -14.76 28.13
C LEU A 834 -41.78 -14.77 28.50
N GLU A 835 -42.45 -13.64 28.27
CA GLU A 835 -43.91 -13.55 28.34
C GLU A 835 -44.53 -14.36 27.20
N GLN A 836 -45.56 -15.14 27.50
CA GLN A 836 -46.34 -15.89 26.52
C GLN A 836 -47.49 -15.03 25.99
N LEU A 837 -47.97 -15.37 24.80
CA LEU A 837 -49.13 -14.72 24.18
C LEU A 837 -50.39 -14.75 25.07
N GLY A 838 -50.54 -15.76 25.94
CA GLY A 838 -51.63 -15.88 26.91
C GLY A 838 -51.39 -15.16 28.26
N GLY A 839 -50.35 -14.33 28.37
CA GLY A 839 -50.04 -13.52 29.56
C GLY A 839 -49.34 -14.26 30.71
N LYS A 840 -49.06 -15.56 30.57
CA LYS A 840 -48.20 -16.31 31.49
C LYS A 840 -46.73 -16.14 31.11
N THR A 841 -45.80 -16.40 32.03
CA THR A 841 -44.36 -16.39 31.71
C THR A 841 -43.88 -17.82 31.47
N PHE A 842 -43.16 -18.06 30.39
CA PHE A 842 -42.42 -19.30 30.17
C PHE A 842 -40.98 -19.14 30.63
N ARG A 843 -40.49 -20.06 31.47
CA ARG A 843 -39.07 -20.15 31.85
C ARG A 843 -38.55 -21.52 31.46
N LEU A 844 -37.45 -21.55 30.71
CA LEU A 844 -36.87 -22.82 30.26
C LEU A 844 -36.40 -23.68 31.45
N ALA A 845 -35.81 -23.06 32.48
CA ALA A 845 -35.42 -23.75 33.70
C ALA A 845 -36.57 -24.51 34.41
N GLU A 846 -37.81 -24.03 34.31
CA GLU A 846 -39.00 -24.69 34.91
C GLU A 846 -39.46 -25.91 34.10
N ALA A 847 -38.96 -26.08 32.87
CA ALA A 847 -39.29 -27.22 32.01
C ALA A 847 -38.36 -28.44 32.20
N LYS A 848 -37.42 -28.37 33.15
CA LYS A 848 -36.52 -29.49 33.47
C LYS A 848 -37.31 -30.75 33.83
N GLY A 849 -36.89 -31.91 33.33
CA GLY A 849 -37.62 -33.18 33.42
C GLY A 849 -38.56 -33.45 32.24
N LYS A 850 -38.73 -32.50 31.32
CA LYS A 850 -39.47 -32.66 30.05
C LYS A 850 -38.53 -32.49 28.86
N VAL A 851 -38.88 -33.09 27.73
CA VAL A 851 -38.22 -32.81 26.46
C VAL A 851 -38.86 -31.54 25.88
N VAL A 852 -38.06 -30.52 25.55
CA VAL A 852 -38.58 -29.24 25.04
C VAL A 852 -38.19 -29.08 23.58
N VAL A 853 -39.17 -28.74 22.74
CA VAL A 853 -38.97 -28.37 21.34
C VAL A 853 -39.21 -26.86 21.22
N LEU A 854 -38.18 -26.10 20.90
CA LEU A 854 -38.28 -24.67 20.61
C LEU A 854 -38.40 -24.47 19.11
N ASP A 855 -39.37 -23.69 18.65
CA ASP A 855 -39.52 -23.36 17.23
C ASP A 855 -39.48 -21.84 17.03
N PHE A 856 -38.38 -21.34 16.44
CA PHE A 856 -38.17 -19.91 16.20
C PHE A 856 -38.83 -19.50 14.88
N TRP A 857 -39.77 -18.56 14.92
CA TRP A 857 -40.61 -18.20 13.78
C TRP A 857 -41.06 -16.73 13.79
N ALA A 858 -41.67 -16.30 12.69
CA ALA A 858 -42.34 -15.01 12.56
C ALA A 858 -43.53 -15.09 11.59
N THR A 859 -44.53 -14.21 11.73
CA THR A 859 -45.77 -14.23 10.93
C THR A 859 -45.53 -13.91 9.45
N TRP A 860 -44.45 -13.21 9.13
CA TRP A 860 -44.02 -12.93 7.75
C TRP A 860 -43.18 -14.05 7.12
N CYS A 861 -42.82 -15.09 7.87
CA CYS A 861 -42.00 -16.20 7.39
C CYS A 861 -42.87 -17.29 6.75
N GLY A 862 -42.98 -17.26 5.41
CA GLY A 862 -43.71 -18.27 4.63
C GLY A 862 -43.30 -19.72 4.93
N PRO A 863 -41.99 -20.07 4.91
CA PRO A 863 -41.54 -21.42 5.26
C PRO A 863 -41.86 -21.83 6.69
N CYS A 864 -41.88 -20.88 7.64
CA CYS A 864 -42.28 -21.16 9.02
C CYS A 864 -43.75 -21.57 9.07
N LEU A 865 -44.64 -20.81 8.42
CA LEU A 865 -46.06 -21.13 8.37
C LEU A 865 -46.35 -22.46 7.65
N GLN A 866 -45.49 -22.89 6.72
CA GLN A 866 -45.57 -24.20 6.08
C GLN A 866 -45.09 -25.34 6.99
N ALA A 867 -44.04 -25.10 7.78
CA ALA A 867 -43.43 -26.10 8.66
C ALA A 867 -44.19 -26.30 9.99
N MET A 868 -44.74 -25.23 10.56
CA MET A 868 -45.40 -25.23 11.88
C MET A 868 -46.50 -26.29 12.03
N PRO A 869 -47.39 -26.56 11.05
CA PRO A 869 -48.37 -27.65 11.15
C PRO A 869 -47.72 -29.03 11.32
N GLN A 870 -46.56 -29.26 10.69
CA GLN A 870 -45.82 -30.53 10.81
C GLN A 870 -45.16 -30.64 12.18
N VAL A 871 -44.55 -29.55 12.66
CA VAL A 871 -43.91 -29.48 13.99
C VAL A 871 -44.94 -29.67 15.10
N GLU A 872 -46.10 -29.00 15.01
CA GLU A 872 -47.22 -29.16 15.95
C GLU A 872 -47.74 -30.60 15.96
N LYS A 873 -47.97 -31.18 14.78
CA LYS A 873 -48.45 -32.56 14.66
C LYS A 873 -47.49 -33.55 15.31
N VAL A 874 -46.20 -33.51 14.95
CA VAL A 874 -45.20 -34.46 15.44
C VAL A 874 -44.97 -34.32 16.93
N THR A 875 -44.82 -33.10 17.45
CA THR A 875 -44.66 -32.89 18.89
C THR A 875 -45.90 -33.30 19.68
N GLY A 876 -47.09 -33.13 19.10
CA GLY A 876 -48.36 -33.59 19.67
C GLY A 876 -48.43 -35.11 19.86
N GLU A 877 -47.81 -35.91 18.98
CA GLU A 877 -47.74 -37.39 19.09
C GLU A 877 -47.04 -37.85 20.38
N PHE A 878 -46.15 -37.03 20.95
CA PHE A 878 -45.35 -37.35 22.14
C PHE A 878 -45.77 -36.57 23.40
N ARG A 879 -46.91 -35.87 23.37
CA ARG A 879 -47.33 -34.99 24.48
C ARG A 879 -47.44 -35.74 25.81
N ASP A 880 -48.02 -36.94 25.78
CA ASP A 880 -48.21 -37.80 26.98
C ASP A 880 -46.89 -38.41 27.50
N GLN A 881 -45.82 -38.36 26.70
CA GLN A 881 -44.48 -38.83 27.06
C GLN A 881 -43.59 -37.71 27.64
N GLY A 882 -44.18 -36.53 27.87
CA GLY A 882 -43.52 -35.38 28.48
C GLY A 882 -42.77 -34.48 27.50
N VAL A 883 -43.22 -34.41 26.23
CA VAL A 883 -42.70 -33.46 25.22
C VAL A 883 -43.50 -32.16 25.22
N LEU A 884 -42.82 -31.01 25.20
CA LEU A 884 -43.40 -29.66 25.20
C LEU A 884 -42.92 -28.85 24.00
N LEU A 885 -43.84 -28.40 23.14
CA LEU A 885 -43.55 -27.44 22.07
C LEU A 885 -43.74 -26.00 22.55
N VAL A 886 -42.73 -25.15 22.34
CA VAL A 886 -42.78 -23.71 22.58
C VAL A 886 -42.33 -22.96 21.33
N ALA A 887 -43.25 -22.26 20.69
CA ALA A 887 -42.95 -21.46 19.50
C ALA A 887 -42.47 -20.06 19.93
N VAL A 888 -41.22 -19.72 19.65
CA VAL A 888 -40.62 -18.42 20.01
C VAL A 888 -40.81 -17.47 18.84
N ASN A 889 -41.68 -16.48 19.02
CA ASN A 889 -41.98 -15.49 18.00
C ASN A 889 -41.06 -14.26 18.11
N LEU A 890 -40.51 -13.82 16.98
CA LEU A 890 -39.43 -12.84 16.93
C LEU A 890 -39.95 -11.41 16.69
N GLN A 891 -39.96 -10.59 17.75
CA GLN A 891 -40.17 -9.14 17.69
C GLN A 891 -41.50 -8.67 17.04
N GLU A 892 -42.57 -9.47 17.12
CA GLU A 892 -43.89 -9.09 16.61
C GLU A 892 -44.88 -8.77 17.74
N SER A 893 -45.91 -7.99 17.42
CA SER A 893 -46.93 -7.66 18.41
C SER A 893 -47.87 -8.84 18.67
N PRO A 894 -48.39 -9.01 19.91
CA PRO A 894 -49.39 -10.04 20.22
C PRO A 894 -50.57 -10.06 19.24
N LYS A 895 -51.01 -8.89 18.76
CA LYS A 895 -52.12 -8.76 17.83
C LYS A 895 -51.83 -9.39 16.47
N GLU A 896 -50.63 -9.17 15.92
CA GLU A 896 -50.20 -9.75 14.63
C GLU A 896 -50.09 -11.27 14.75
N ILE A 897 -49.53 -11.76 15.86
CA ILE A 897 -49.35 -13.18 16.14
C ILE A 897 -50.70 -13.88 16.26
N SER A 898 -51.63 -13.37 17.09
CA SER A 898 -52.95 -13.97 17.28
C SER A 898 -53.73 -14.06 15.98
N ALA A 899 -53.74 -13.00 15.17
CA ALA A 899 -54.41 -13.01 13.87
C ALA A 899 -53.84 -14.07 12.93
N MET A 900 -52.53 -14.32 12.98
CA MET A 900 -51.89 -15.35 12.15
C MET A 900 -52.21 -16.77 12.63
N LEU A 901 -52.18 -17.00 13.95
CA LEU A 901 -52.51 -18.32 14.52
C LEU A 901 -53.97 -18.71 14.24
N GLU A 902 -54.91 -17.77 14.36
CA GLU A 902 -56.32 -17.96 14.02
C GLU A 902 -56.49 -18.32 12.54
N ARG A 903 -55.82 -17.58 11.65
CA ARG A 903 -55.88 -17.82 10.20
C ARG A 903 -55.40 -19.21 9.81
N HIS A 904 -54.34 -19.69 10.47
CA HIS A 904 -53.73 -21.00 10.18
C HIS A 904 -54.25 -22.14 11.07
N LYS A 905 -55.20 -21.86 11.99
CA LYS A 905 -55.79 -22.82 12.94
C LYS A 905 -54.75 -23.56 13.78
N LEU A 906 -53.68 -22.86 14.17
CA LEU A 906 -52.58 -23.41 14.97
C LEU A 906 -52.81 -23.13 16.45
N ASN A 907 -52.62 -24.14 17.31
CA ASN A 907 -52.82 -24.02 18.76
C ASN A 907 -51.51 -24.22 19.52
N LEU A 908 -50.64 -23.22 19.42
CA LEU A 908 -49.27 -23.27 19.91
C LEU A 908 -49.09 -22.45 21.19
N THR A 909 -48.22 -22.93 22.08
CA THR A 909 -47.69 -22.11 23.17
C THR A 909 -46.66 -21.15 22.58
N VAL A 910 -46.99 -19.86 22.48
CA VAL A 910 -46.10 -18.85 21.90
C VAL A 910 -45.41 -18.01 22.97
N ALA A 911 -44.08 -17.99 22.97
CA ALA A 911 -43.25 -17.09 23.76
C ALA A 911 -42.82 -15.87 22.93
N LEU A 912 -42.86 -14.67 23.53
CA LEU A 912 -42.67 -13.40 22.84
C LEU A 912 -41.25 -12.85 23.02
N ASP A 913 -40.38 -13.05 22.03
CA ASP A 913 -39.02 -12.52 22.03
C ASP A 913 -39.00 -11.09 21.47
N LYS A 914 -39.49 -10.13 22.28
CA LYS A 914 -39.78 -8.75 21.86
C LYS A 914 -38.54 -7.97 21.43
N ASP A 915 -37.36 -8.28 21.97
CA ASP A 915 -36.09 -7.63 21.66
C ASP A 915 -35.13 -8.50 20.83
N GLY A 916 -35.45 -9.78 20.61
CA GLY A 916 -34.62 -10.71 19.83
C GLY A 916 -33.47 -11.31 20.63
N ALA A 917 -33.39 -11.06 21.93
CA ALA A 917 -32.28 -11.50 22.77
C ALA A 917 -32.22 -13.04 22.90
N VAL A 918 -33.37 -13.72 22.86
CA VAL A 918 -33.41 -15.18 22.92
C VAL A 918 -32.99 -15.79 21.58
N ALA A 919 -33.46 -15.24 20.46
CA ALA A 919 -33.02 -15.63 19.13
C ALA A 919 -31.49 -15.51 18.96
N GLU A 920 -30.88 -14.44 19.47
CA GLU A 920 -29.42 -14.25 19.45
C GLU A 920 -28.68 -15.34 20.25
N LYS A 921 -29.15 -15.65 21.48
CA LYS A 921 -28.56 -16.74 22.31
C LYS A 921 -28.59 -18.09 21.62
N TYR A 922 -29.66 -18.39 20.90
CA TYR A 922 -29.85 -19.64 20.17
C TYR A 922 -29.31 -19.59 18.74
N LYS A 923 -28.64 -18.49 18.35
CA LYS A 923 -28.09 -18.26 17.01
C LYS A 923 -29.12 -18.46 15.89
N ALA A 924 -30.38 -18.09 16.15
CA ALA A 924 -31.49 -18.18 15.21
C ALA A 924 -31.41 -17.11 14.10
N ASN A 925 -30.32 -17.13 13.33
CA ASN A 925 -30.06 -16.19 12.23
C ASN A 925 -30.84 -16.51 10.95
N ALA A 926 -31.52 -17.66 10.92
CA ALA A 926 -32.42 -18.10 9.87
C ALA A 926 -33.64 -18.80 10.51
N ILE A 927 -34.83 -18.58 9.95
CA ILE A 927 -36.09 -19.19 10.41
C ILE A 927 -36.82 -19.89 9.25
N PRO A 928 -37.54 -21.00 9.51
CA PRO A 928 -37.76 -21.62 10.81
C PRO A 928 -36.49 -22.29 11.35
N GLN A 929 -36.30 -22.23 12.66
CA GLN A 929 -35.25 -22.98 13.36
C GLN A 929 -35.89 -23.75 14.52
N THR A 930 -35.77 -25.08 14.50
CA THR A 930 -36.34 -25.96 15.52
C THR A 930 -35.22 -26.58 16.36
N VAL A 931 -35.32 -26.49 17.68
CA VAL A 931 -34.30 -26.97 18.64
C VAL A 931 -34.94 -27.99 19.58
N VAL A 932 -34.34 -29.17 19.74
CA VAL A 932 -34.77 -30.23 20.66
C VAL A 932 -33.85 -30.25 21.87
N ILE A 933 -34.43 -30.24 23.06
CA ILE A 933 -33.74 -30.17 24.36
C ILE A 933 -34.18 -31.38 25.21
N ASP A 934 -33.23 -32.10 25.81
CA ASP A 934 -33.50 -33.26 26.67
C ASP A 934 -34.03 -32.87 28.07
N ARG A 935 -34.32 -33.90 28.89
CA ARG A 935 -34.88 -33.73 30.25
C ARG A 935 -33.88 -33.08 31.21
N GLU A 936 -32.59 -33.20 30.93
CA GLU A 936 -31.49 -32.64 31.70
C GLU A 936 -31.24 -31.16 31.37
N GLY A 937 -31.77 -30.69 30.23
CA GLY A 937 -31.69 -29.31 29.75
C GLY A 937 -30.59 -29.08 28.71
N ASN A 938 -30.09 -30.11 28.03
CA ASN A 938 -29.10 -30.00 26.97
C ASN A 938 -29.75 -30.07 25.58
N VAL A 939 -29.17 -29.35 24.61
CA VAL A 939 -29.62 -29.38 23.22
C VAL A 939 -29.19 -30.70 22.56
N THR A 940 -30.14 -31.52 22.11
CA THR A 940 -29.86 -32.81 21.46
C THR A 940 -29.86 -32.70 19.94
N ARG A 941 -30.73 -31.87 19.36
CA ARG A 941 -30.81 -31.62 17.91
C ARG A 941 -31.19 -30.18 17.59
N LEU A 942 -30.75 -29.68 16.44
CA LEU A 942 -31.13 -28.40 15.87
C LEU A 942 -31.33 -28.52 14.35
N PHE A 943 -32.46 -28.03 13.87
CA PHE A 943 -32.86 -28.01 12.46
C PHE A 943 -33.03 -26.56 11.98
N VAL A 944 -32.60 -26.27 10.75
CA VAL A 944 -32.79 -24.97 10.10
C VAL A 944 -33.49 -25.20 8.76
N GLY A 945 -34.63 -24.53 8.56
CA GLY A 945 -35.46 -24.65 7.35
C GLY A 945 -36.70 -25.55 7.54
N GLY A 946 -37.66 -25.40 6.63
CA GLY A 946 -38.97 -26.05 6.66
C GLY A 946 -39.16 -27.12 5.58
N GLY A 947 -38.13 -27.92 5.29
CA GLY A 947 -38.16 -28.91 4.21
C GLY A 947 -39.17 -30.06 4.45
N SER A 948 -39.53 -30.78 3.38
CA SER A 948 -40.54 -31.85 3.41
C SER A 948 -40.24 -32.99 4.40
N ARG A 949 -38.96 -33.23 4.71
CA ARG A 949 -38.50 -34.26 5.66
C ARG A 949 -38.42 -33.81 7.12
N LEU A 950 -38.70 -32.54 7.42
CA LEU A 950 -38.57 -31.99 8.77
C LEU A 950 -39.39 -32.78 9.80
N GLY A 951 -40.63 -33.14 9.46
CA GLY A 951 -41.49 -33.91 10.37
C GLY A 951 -40.90 -35.26 10.77
N ASP A 952 -40.39 -36.04 9.82
CA ASP A 952 -39.81 -37.36 10.10
C ASP A 952 -38.50 -37.26 10.89
N GLN A 953 -37.65 -36.29 10.53
CA GLN A 953 -36.40 -36.03 11.26
C GLN A 953 -36.65 -35.56 12.69
N LEU A 954 -37.67 -34.72 12.89
CA LEU A 954 -38.07 -34.26 14.21
C LEU A 954 -38.64 -35.40 15.05
N ARG A 955 -39.44 -36.29 14.45
CA ARG A 955 -39.99 -37.48 15.12
C ARG A 955 -38.87 -38.39 15.63
N GLU A 956 -37.89 -38.70 14.77
CA GLU A 956 -36.73 -39.51 15.12
C GLU A 956 -35.88 -38.86 16.23
N ALA A 957 -35.67 -37.54 16.14
CA ALA A 957 -34.94 -36.78 17.15
C ALA A 957 -35.61 -36.82 18.52
N ILE A 958 -36.94 -36.65 18.57
CA ILE A 958 -37.71 -36.70 19.80
C ILE A 958 -37.69 -38.11 20.39
N GLN A 959 -37.93 -39.14 19.59
CA GLN A 959 -37.89 -40.55 20.03
C GLN A 959 -36.52 -40.90 20.63
N THR A 960 -35.43 -40.57 19.91
CA THR A 960 -34.06 -40.79 20.40
C THR A 960 -33.79 -40.05 21.71
N THR A 961 -34.33 -38.83 21.85
CA THR A 961 -34.16 -38.03 23.07
C THR A 961 -34.98 -38.61 24.24
N LEU A 962 -36.12 -39.25 23.96
CA LEU A 962 -36.96 -39.89 24.98
C LEU A 962 -36.37 -41.21 25.49
N ASP A 963 -35.73 -41.99 24.60
CA ASP A 963 -35.18 -43.33 24.89
C ASP A 963 -33.84 -43.30 25.67
N GLY A 964 -33.17 -42.14 25.71
CA GLY A 964 -31.91 -41.95 26.44
C GLY A 964 -30.67 -42.55 25.74
N PRO A 965 -29.47 -42.36 26.30
CA PRO A 965 -28.20 -42.64 25.62
C PRO A 965 -27.88 -44.13 25.33
N ASP A 966 -28.69 -45.09 25.79
CA ASP A 966 -28.45 -46.54 25.62
C ASP A 966 -29.30 -47.22 24.51
N ALA A 967 -30.07 -46.46 23.74
CA ALA A 967 -30.83 -47.02 22.61
C ALA A 967 -29.93 -47.30 21.40
N LYS A 968 -29.55 -48.58 21.22
CA LYS A 968 -28.84 -49.10 20.05
C LYS A 968 -29.55 -48.69 18.74
N VAL A 969 -28.82 -47.95 17.89
CA VAL A 969 -29.15 -47.78 16.46
C VAL A 969 -29.26 -49.16 15.82
N PRO A 970 -30.36 -49.51 15.11
CA PRO A 970 -30.40 -50.77 14.37
C PRO A 970 -29.37 -50.71 13.23
N ALA A 971 -28.41 -51.63 13.29
CA ALA A 971 -27.37 -51.77 12.29
C ALA A 971 -27.98 -51.99 10.90
N SER A 972 -27.51 -51.21 9.94
CA SER A 972 -27.69 -51.42 8.51
C SER A 972 -27.18 -52.80 8.11
N GLY A 973 -28.07 -53.79 8.01
CA GLY A 973 -27.78 -55.08 7.41
C GLY A 973 -27.88 -54.97 5.90
N GLY A 974 -26.74 -55.11 5.21
CA GLY A 974 -26.70 -55.20 3.76
C GLY A 974 -27.39 -56.46 3.24
N ALA A 975 -28.06 -56.33 2.09
CA ALA A 975 -28.45 -57.44 1.24
C ALA A 975 -28.37 -57.01 -0.23
N ASP A 976 -27.59 -57.78 -0.99
CA ASP A 976 -27.43 -57.74 -2.45
C ASP A 976 -28.76 -57.78 -3.22
N PRO A 977 -28.80 -57.26 -4.46
CA PRO A 977 -29.98 -57.27 -5.29
C PRO A 977 -30.14 -58.63 -5.98
N LYS A 978 -31.19 -59.37 -5.63
CA LYS A 978 -31.77 -60.39 -6.51
C LYS A 978 -33.25 -60.13 -6.69
N ALA A 979 -33.61 -59.75 -7.92
CA ALA A 979 -34.97 -59.82 -8.43
C ALA A 979 -35.54 -61.23 -8.24
N PRO A 980 -36.88 -61.35 -8.15
CA PRO A 980 -37.56 -61.82 -9.36
C PRO A 980 -38.90 -61.13 -9.67
N ALA A 981 -39.18 -61.16 -10.97
CA ALA A 981 -40.44 -60.96 -11.69
C ALA A 981 -41.75 -61.18 -10.90
N LYS A 982 -42.67 -60.21 -10.95
CA LYS A 982 -43.71 -60.07 -11.98
C LYS A 982 -44.44 -58.75 -11.81
#